data_AF-A0A0B7NUA3-F1
#
_entry.id   AF-A0A0B7NUA3-F1
#
_cell.length_a   1.000
_cell.length_b   1.000
_cell.length_c   1.000
_cell.angle_alpha   90.00
_cell.angle_beta   90.00
_cell.angle_gamma   90.00
#
_symmetry.space_group_name_H-M   'P 1'
#
loop_
_entity.id
_entity.type
_entity.pdbx_description
1 polymer ?
#
loop_
_entity_poly.entity_id
_entity_poly.type
_entity_poly.pdbx_seq_one_letter_code
_entity_poly.pdbx_strand_id
1 'polypeptide(L)'
;MAGSDKANGSELFEIPERLIVQQQDNIYSTTAHNFAAINKLYNESPLPDDILFPWLHGVDGNNNQQNLFFGVRRSMVPRYRGLMVIHCEGEESKTTSRLIESVLPEQVIFMEGPHQCEFINSHNKDVTINLRNFKNQISRFSTLCDLVLYGSRASQIATKIAAAQQKFHAERLAQIETVQKSAGKRAVVNANTLVYKTIIVQDEFSVFERDHPELVTYDSTGLMVQRRDFVALENIEMQEMSKETEITSNVWLGNTQAAPVSTYDIDMASLTSSASDFSQEEDANPHQFSICIEAHDLADMPLSSTLTLARETLNELKDGQMPSEMIHFDVYATGVPSEKAEFDVFYARLYQLLLFMEDQTAHGRRILIHCSDGYTESSLLALAWIMYYCKLQLPDAYLYLQRKRSFFVYAADVPTLRRIEHMLFEDHDSMEPQPKRKKSTSDASEAIQRLSVNSRRVSSDGHTVAAAAAAESPLVQADHRQLLDDAYLNTISNTDLDEKIPYSIYRQSHLSPTKEEERLFPWFYSPRFEGSFPSRILPFLYLGNLNHATNPDMLKALNITHIVSVGELADLDANAFDLLFLDNLYDDGIDSIRSRLGKVLDFVEDARQKGTTCLIHCRVGVSRSAAITICYVMKHLRMSLVQAYLYVRARRLNVIIQPNLKFMYEMLQLEQKDTGSISITWPVLCNEVNNLNYAYGRDTTSLP
;
A
#
# COMPACT_ATOMS: atom_id res chain seq x y z
N MET A 1 3.29 58.00 3.96
CA MET A 1 2.69 58.09 2.61
C MET A 1 2.68 56.69 2.01
N ALA A 2 1.48 56.24 1.64
CA ALA A 2 1.14 55.16 0.70
C ALA A 2 1.94 53.84 0.71
N GLY A 3 1.38 52.82 1.37
CA GLY A 3 0.71 51.72 0.66
C GLY A 3 1.54 50.52 0.20
N SER A 4 1.43 49.41 0.95
CA SER A 4 1.41 48.05 0.37
C SER A 4 0.74 47.03 1.31
N ASP A 5 -0.49 47.31 1.75
CA ASP A 5 -1.43 46.24 2.14
C ASP A 5 -2.06 45.71 0.85
N LYS A 6 -1.37 44.78 0.18
CA LYS A 6 -2.03 43.95 -0.84
C LYS A 6 -2.76 42.83 -0.11
N ALA A 7 -4.08 42.93 -0.13
CA ALA A 7 -5.00 41.86 0.20
C ALA A 7 -4.64 40.59 -0.58
N ASN A 8 -4.15 39.55 0.10
CA ASN A 8 -4.20 38.18 -0.38
C ASN A 8 -5.65 37.69 -0.22
N GLY A 9 -6.55 38.15 -1.08
CA GLY A 9 -7.81 37.46 -1.33
C GLY A 9 -7.58 36.54 -2.51
N SER A 10 -7.34 35.25 -2.27
CA SER A 10 -7.50 34.26 -3.33
C SER A 10 -8.95 34.37 -3.81
N GLU A 11 -9.16 34.76 -5.07
CA GLU A 11 -10.51 34.76 -5.65
C GLU A 11 -11.12 33.36 -5.50
N LEU A 12 -12.33 33.30 -4.96
CA LEU A 12 -13.05 32.03 -4.88
C LEU A 12 -13.29 31.52 -6.29
N PHE A 13 -13.19 30.21 -6.49
CA PHE A 13 -13.70 29.59 -7.70
C PHE A 13 -15.16 29.99 -7.91
N GLU A 14 -15.52 30.37 -9.12
CA GLU A 14 -16.88 30.71 -9.51
C GLU A 14 -17.15 30.13 -10.90
N ILE A 15 -18.30 29.48 -11.06
CA ILE A 15 -18.73 28.94 -12.34
C ILE A 15 -19.17 30.11 -13.24
N PRO A 16 -18.53 30.33 -14.40
CA PRO A 16 -18.91 31.39 -15.33
C PRO A 16 -20.36 31.27 -15.76
N GLU A 17 -21.13 32.36 -15.69
CA GLU A 17 -22.57 32.37 -16.04
C GLU A 17 -22.83 31.85 -17.46
N ARG A 18 -21.92 32.11 -18.40
CA ARG A 18 -22.01 31.62 -19.79
C ARG A 18 -22.02 30.09 -19.93
N LEU A 19 -21.58 29.36 -18.89
CA LEU A 19 -21.56 27.89 -18.88
C LEU A 19 -22.85 27.32 -18.26
N ILE A 20 -23.72 28.16 -17.71
CA ILE A 20 -25.02 27.78 -17.14
C ILE A 20 -26.12 28.15 -18.15
N VAL A 21 -27.08 27.25 -18.35
CA VAL A 21 -28.11 27.36 -19.40
C VAL A 21 -29.42 27.94 -18.84
N GLN A 22 -29.93 27.43 -17.73
CA GLN A 22 -31.19 27.87 -17.11
C GLN A 22 -31.08 27.86 -15.57
N GLN A 23 -32.00 28.59 -14.91
CA GLN A 23 -32.14 28.65 -13.46
C GLN A 23 -33.62 28.57 -13.07
N GLN A 24 -33.97 27.65 -12.16
CA GLN A 24 -35.27 27.57 -11.51
C GLN A 24 -35.10 27.06 -10.07
N ASP A 25 -35.60 27.80 -9.08
CA ASP A 25 -35.62 27.38 -7.66
C ASP A 25 -34.25 26.94 -7.08
N ASN A 26 -33.17 27.66 -7.43
CA ASN A 26 -31.76 27.34 -7.10
C ASN A 26 -31.21 26.05 -7.74
N ILE A 27 -31.96 25.45 -8.65
CA ILE A 27 -31.49 24.40 -9.56
C ILE A 27 -31.15 25.05 -10.89
N TYR A 28 -29.96 24.75 -11.37
CA TYR A 28 -29.43 25.25 -12.62
C TYR A 28 -29.25 24.09 -13.60
N SER A 29 -29.03 24.40 -14.86
CA SER A 29 -28.71 23.39 -15.87
C SER A 29 -27.48 23.75 -16.69
N THR A 30 -26.83 22.73 -17.24
CA THR A 30 -25.65 22.84 -18.11
C THR A 30 -25.70 21.75 -19.18
N THR A 31 -24.93 21.93 -20.26
CA THR A 31 -24.63 20.85 -21.21
C THR A 31 -23.40 20.04 -20.75
N ALA A 32 -23.20 18.84 -21.31
CA ALA A 32 -22.01 18.01 -21.11
C ALA A 32 -20.74 18.77 -21.51
N HIS A 33 -20.78 19.47 -22.65
CA HIS A 33 -19.66 20.29 -23.12
C HIS A 33 -19.31 21.43 -22.16
N ASN A 34 -20.33 22.16 -21.68
CA ASN A 34 -20.11 23.21 -20.69
C ASN A 34 -19.60 22.65 -19.37
N PHE A 35 -20.11 21.49 -18.94
CA PHE A 35 -19.62 20.81 -17.74
C PHE A 35 -18.15 20.41 -17.87
N ALA A 36 -17.71 19.88 -19.02
CA ALA A 36 -16.30 19.56 -19.25
C ALA A 36 -15.40 20.81 -19.06
N ALA A 37 -15.86 21.97 -19.54
CA ALA A 37 -15.18 23.24 -19.33
C ALA A 37 -15.18 23.69 -17.85
N ILE A 38 -16.28 23.49 -17.13
CA ILE A 38 -16.38 23.76 -15.68
C ILE A 38 -15.41 22.87 -14.89
N ASN A 39 -15.39 21.57 -15.18
CA ASN A 39 -14.54 20.59 -14.51
C ASN A 39 -13.06 20.91 -14.71
N LYS A 40 -12.67 21.23 -15.95
CA LYS A 40 -11.31 21.69 -16.27
C LYS A 40 -10.93 22.95 -15.50
N LEU A 41 -11.81 23.97 -15.51
CA LEU A 41 -11.56 25.23 -14.81
C LEU A 41 -11.37 25.00 -13.30
N TYR A 42 -12.18 24.13 -12.69
CA TYR A 42 -12.05 23.80 -11.27
C TYR A 42 -10.73 23.12 -10.96
N ASN A 43 -10.32 22.14 -11.77
CA ASN A 43 -9.08 21.40 -11.54
C ASN A 43 -7.83 22.28 -11.69
N GLU A 44 -7.90 23.33 -12.52
CA GLU A 44 -6.86 24.35 -12.70
C GLU A 44 -6.92 25.48 -11.64
N SER A 45 -7.97 25.54 -10.82
CA SER A 45 -8.20 26.64 -9.87
C SER A 45 -7.43 26.44 -8.56
N PRO A 46 -6.67 27.44 -8.07
CA PRO A 46 -5.84 27.30 -6.86
C PRO A 46 -6.59 26.78 -5.63
N LEU A 47 -6.06 25.72 -5.03
CA LEU A 47 -6.53 25.15 -3.77
C LEU A 47 -6.14 26.04 -2.58
N PRO A 48 -7.06 26.34 -1.64
CA PRO A 48 -6.80 27.26 -0.53
C PRO A 48 -5.79 26.70 0.47
N ASP A 49 -4.92 27.56 1.00
CA ASP A 49 -3.82 27.15 1.89
C ASP A 49 -4.28 26.78 3.31
N ASP A 50 -5.04 27.64 3.98
CA ASP A 50 -5.27 27.52 5.43
C ASP A 50 -6.75 27.57 5.83
N ILE A 51 -7.67 27.46 4.86
CA ILE A 51 -9.10 27.70 5.10
C ILE A 51 -9.84 26.42 5.52
N LEU A 52 -9.41 25.26 5.02
CA LEU A 52 -10.16 24.00 5.17
C LEU A 52 -9.79 23.20 6.42
N PHE A 53 -8.59 23.40 6.96
CA PHE A 53 -8.14 22.73 8.19
C PHE A 53 -8.24 23.68 9.39
N PRO A 54 -8.67 23.21 10.57
CA PRO A 54 -8.93 21.81 10.93
C PRO A 54 -10.39 21.36 10.71
N TRP A 55 -11.21 22.12 9.97
CA TRP A 55 -12.62 21.75 9.74
C TRP A 55 -12.77 20.36 9.09
N LEU A 56 -11.94 20.05 8.08
CA LEU A 56 -11.91 18.73 7.45
C LEU A 56 -11.51 17.60 8.40
N HIS A 57 -10.79 17.88 9.50
CA HIS A 57 -10.42 16.87 10.51
C HIS A 57 -11.57 16.45 11.43
N GLY A 58 -12.56 17.30 11.63
CA GLY A 58 -13.51 17.04 12.72
C GLY A 58 -14.19 18.28 13.22
N VAL A 59 -13.48 19.40 13.11
CA VAL A 59 -13.66 20.48 14.06
C VAL A 59 -14.75 21.42 13.61
N ASP A 60 -15.97 21.16 14.06
CA ASP A 60 -17.16 21.98 13.83
C ASP A 60 -17.49 22.91 15.01
N GLY A 61 -16.69 22.87 16.07
CA GLY A 61 -16.88 23.68 17.27
C GLY A 61 -17.78 23.04 18.32
N ASN A 62 -18.42 21.90 18.05
CA ASN A 62 -19.37 21.26 18.96
C ASN A 62 -18.73 20.22 19.89
N ASN A 63 -17.52 19.76 19.57
CA ASN A 63 -16.77 18.79 20.38
C ASN A 63 -15.63 19.46 21.15
N ASN A 64 -15.76 19.53 22.48
CA ASN A 64 -14.77 20.17 23.36
C ASN A 64 -13.37 19.53 23.31
N GLN A 65 -13.26 18.21 23.14
CA GLN A 65 -11.96 17.53 23.11
C GLN A 65 -11.22 17.85 21.81
N GLN A 66 -11.89 17.74 20.66
CA GLN A 66 -11.32 18.11 19.37
C GLN A 66 -10.97 19.61 19.33
N ASN A 67 -11.86 20.46 19.82
CA ASN A 67 -11.63 21.90 19.95
C ASN A 67 -10.38 22.21 20.76
N LEU A 68 -10.19 21.56 21.92
CA LEU A 68 -9.01 21.75 22.76
C LEU A 68 -7.73 21.32 22.05
N PHE A 69 -7.74 20.15 21.41
CA PHE A 69 -6.60 19.61 20.68
C PHE A 69 -6.13 20.54 19.55
N PHE A 70 -7.06 21.03 18.73
CA PHE A 70 -6.73 21.95 17.63
C PHE A 70 -6.66 23.44 18.05
N GLY A 71 -6.79 23.75 19.34
CA GLY A 71 -6.82 25.13 19.84
C GLY A 71 -8.01 25.96 19.33
N VAL A 72 -9.07 25.31 18.84
CA VAL A 72 -10.24 25.94 18.23
C VAL A 72 -11.28 26.25 19.30
N ARG A 73 -11.42 27.54 19.64
CA ARG A 73 -12.46 27.97 20.58
C ARG A 73 -13.86 27.91 19.99
N ARG A 74 -13.96 28.19 18.69
CA ARG A 74 -15.18 28.18 17.87
C ARG A 74 -14.77 27.89 16.43
N SER A 75 -15.44 26.94 15.79
CA SER A 75 -15.26 26.70 14.36
C SER A 75 -16.49 27.22 13.61
N MET A 76 -16.26 27.79 12.43
CA MET A 76 -17.32 28.12 11.49
C MET A 76 -17.10 27.30 10.23
N VAL A 77 -18.18 27.04 9.50
CA VAL A 77 -18.09 26.43 8.17
C VAL A 77 -17.14 27.29 7.30
N PRO A 78 -16.06 26.72 6.73
CA PRO A 78 -15.06 27.45 5.97
C PRO A 78 -15.67 28.18 4.77
N ARG A 79 -15.19 29.38 4.47
CA ARG A 79 -15.59 30.12 3.25
C ARG A 79 -14.77 29.62 2.06
N TYR A 80 -15.29 28.59 1.39
CA TYR A 80 -14.69 27.95 0.21
C TYR A 80 -15.80 27.55 -0.77
N ARG A 81 -15.51 27.51 -2.08
CA ARG A 81 -16.44 26.99 -3.09
C ARG A 81 -15.78 25.86 -3.88
N GLY A 82 -16.13 24.63 -3.53
CA GLY A 82 -15.73 23.42 -4.25
C GLY A 82 -16.68 23.08 -5.41
N LEU A 83 -16.31 22.05 -6.16
CA LEU A 83 -17.13 21.39 -7.16
C LEU A 83 -17.18 19.90 -6.85
N MET A 84 -18.37 19.29 -6.90
CA MET A 84 -18.54 17.85 -6.73
C MET A 84 -19.55 17.31 -7.73
N VAL A 85 -19.21 16.17 -8.34
CA VAL A 85 -20.01 15.53 -9.38
C VAL A 85 -20.75 14.34 -8.77
N ILE A 86 -22.04 14.19 -9.04
CA ILE A 86 -22.90 13.18 -8.44
C ILE A 86 -23.56 12.37 -9.55
N HIS A 87 -23.37 11.05 -9.50
CA HIS A 87 -23.97 10.09 -10.41
C HIS A 87 -25.37 9.68 -9.95
N CYS A 88 -26.40 10.09 -10.67
CA CYS A 88 -27.80 9.91 -10.26
C CYS A 88 -28.51 8.86 -11.12
N GLU A 89 -28.02 7.62 -11.10
CA GLU A 89 -28.66 6.48 -11.77
C GLU A 89 -29.47 5.59 -10.81
N GLY A 90 -30.21 4.63 -11.38
CA GLY A 90 -30.88 3.56 -10.63
C GLY A 90 -29.90 2.63 -9.92
N GLU A 91 -30.38 1.89 -8.91
CA GLU A 91 -29.57 0.91 -8.16
C GLU A 91 -28.90 -0.14 -9.07
N GLU A 92 -29.58 -0.53 -10.16
CA GLU A 92 -29.10 -1.51 -11.14
C GLU A 92 -27.96 -0.99 -12.03
N SER A 93 -27.67 0.32 -12.00
CA SER A 93 -26.71 0.99 -12.89
C SER A 93 -25.63 1.78 -12.15
N LYS A 94 -25.37 1.48 -10.86
CA LYS A 94 -24.32 2.17 -10.08
C LYS A 94 -22.91 1.96 -10.64
N THR A 95 -22.69 0.92 -11.44
CA THR A 95 -21.40 0.52 -12.01
C THR A 95 -21.26 0.83 -13.50
N THR A 96 -22.29 1.39 -14.14
CA THR A 96 -22.26 1.79 -15.55
C THR A 96 -22.40 3.31 -15.67
N SER A 97 -22.05 3.86 -16.83
CA SER A 97 -22.24 5.29 -17.14
C SER A 97 -21.59 6.22 -16.12
N ARG A 98 -20.36 5.93 -15.67
CA ARG A 98 -19.69 6.67 -14.60
C ARG A 98 -18.71 7.67 -15.18
N LEU A 99 -18.90 8.94 -14.87
CA LEU A 99 -17.86 9.96 -14.99
C LEU A 99 -16.77 9.77 -13.93
N ILE A 100 -15.55 10.16 -14.29
CA ILE A 100 -14.42 10.32 -13.40
C ILE A 100 -14.84 11.20 -12.22
N GLU A 101 -14.41 10.78 -11.03
CA GLU A 101 -14.57 11.57 -9.81
C GLU A 101 -16.04 11.83 -9.40
N SER A 102 -16.99 11.10 -9.99
CA SER A 102 -18.38 11.16 -9.55
C SER A 102 -18.62 10.35 -8.27
N VAL A 103 -19.34 10.92 -7.32
CA VAL A 103 -19.79 10.23 -6.09
C VAL A 103 -21.24 9.78 -6.23
N LEU A 104 -21.71 8.98 -5.29
CA LEU A 104 -23.11 8.54 -5.24
C LEU A 104 -23.97 9.45 -4.33
N PRO A 105 -25.27 9.61 -4.62
CA PRO A 105 -26.18 10.44 -3.83
C PRO A 105 -26.21 10.08 -2.34
N GLU A 106 -26.19 8.78 -2.03
CA GLU A 106 -26.17 8.23 -0.67
C GLU A 106 -24.84 8.44 0.08
N GLN A 107 -23.83 9.03 -0.56
CA GLN A 107 -22.61 9.50 0.11
C GLN A 107 -22.70 11.00 0.47
N VAL A 108 -23.70 11.71 -0.05
CA VAL A 108 -23.86 13.17 0.07
C VAL A 108 -25.06 13.53 0.95
N ILE A 109 -26.25 12.97 0.68
CA ILE A 109 -27.48 13.25 1.41
C ILE A 109 -28.15 11.95 1.90
N PHE A 110 -28.96 12.05 2.96
CA PHE A 110 -29.85 10.94 3.31
C PHE A 110 -30.88 10.75 2.19
N MET A 111 -31.04 9.51 1.72
CA MET A 111 -31.96 9.23 0.61
C MET A 111 -33.39 8.92 1.09
N GLU A 112 -33.52 8.47 2.34
CA GLU A 112 -34.77 7.99 2.94
C GLU A 112 -34.97 8.54 4.37
N GLY A 113 -36.22 8.50 4.84
CA GLY A 113 -36.58 8.90 6.20
C GLY A 113 -36.81 10.41 6.40
N PRO A 114 -36.99 10.86 7.65
CA PRO A 114 -37.32 12.27 7.95
C PRO A 114 -36.20 13.25 7.60
N HIS A 115 -34.98 12.75 7.39
CA HIS A 115 -33.78 13.55 7.08
C HIS A 115 -33.45 13.55 5.57
N GLN A 116 -34.35 13.10 4.69
CA GLN A 116 -34.06 12.95 3.24
C GLN A 116 -33.64 14.24 2.49
N CYS A 117 -33.73 15.39 3.13
CA CYS A 117 -33.27 16.69 2.61
C CYS A 117 -32.17 17.27 3.50
N GLU A 118 -31.30 16.42 4.06
CA GLU A 118 -30.15 16.80 4.87
C GLU A 118 -28.88 16.14 4.34
N PHE A 119 -27.77 16.86 4.43
CA PHE A 119 -26.45 16.29 4.19
C PHE A 119 -26.15 15.19 5.21
N ILE A 120 -25.50 14.14 4.73
CA ILE A 120 -24.94 13.12 5.61
C ILE A 120 -23.92 13.80 6.50
N ASN A 121 -23.94 13.45 7.79
CA ASN A 121 -23.05 14.00 8.82
C ASN A 121 -23.45 15.38 9.38
N SER A 122 -24.75 15.66 9.51
CA SER A 122 -25.25 16.91 10.10
C SER A 122 -24.76 17.13 11.54
N HIS A 123 -24.42 16.10 12.34
CA HIS A 123 -23.72 16.25 13.62
C HIS A 123 -22.95 14.96 13.99
N ASN A 124 -21.66 14.87 13.67
CA ASN A 124 -20.87 13.70 14.10
C ASN A 124 -20.65 13.75 15.62
N LYS A 125 -21.15 12.73 16.34
CA LYS A 125 -21.02 12.63 17.80
C LYS A 125 -19.70 11.99 18.25
N ASP A 126 -18.85 11.59 17.31
CA ASP A 126 -17.58 10.95 17.63
C ASP A 126 -16.70 11.89 18.45
N VAL A 127 -16.36 11.41 19.65
CA VAL A 127 -15.60 12.17 20.65
C VAL A 127 -14.10 12.14 20.34
N THR A 128 -13.64 11.13 19.59
CA THR A 128 -12.22 10.87 19.30
C THR A 128 -11.66 11.76 18.20
N ILE A 129 -10.37 12.11 18.33
CA ILE A 129 -9.63 12.88 17.32
C ILE A 129 -9.12 11.88 16.28
N ASN A 130 -9.56 12.05 15.02
CA ASN A 130 -9.12 11.24 13.90
C ASN A 130 -8.50 12.11 12.80
N LEU A 131 -7.18 12.03 12.66
CA LEU A 131 -6.39 12.80 11.69
C LEU A 131 -6.42 12.21 10.26
N ARG A 132 -7.00 11.02 10.10
CA ARG A 132 -7.01 10.19 8.89
C ARG A 132 -8.43 9.75 8.51
N ASN A 133 -9.44 10.54 8.89
CA ASN A 133 -10.84 10.23 8.61
C ASN A 133 -11.19 10.49 7.13
N PHE A 134 -10.59 9.70 6.24
CA PHE A 134 -10.78 9.74 4.79
C PHE A 134 -12.23 9.41 4.40
N LYS A 135 -12.87 8.48 5.12
CA LYS A 135 -14.26 8.02 4.90
C LYS A 135 -15.28 9.16 4.87
N ASN A 136 -15.14 10.14 5.76
CA ASN A 136 -16.15 11.18 5.94
C ASN A 136 -15.91 12.44 5.09
N GLN A 137 -14.92 12.42 4.19
CA GLN A 137 -14.55 13.61 3.43
C GLN A 137 -15.58 13.96 2.35
N ILE A 138 -16.23 12.98 1.70
CA ILE A 138 -17.30 13.27 0.72
C ILE A 138 -18.45 14.03 1.39
N SER A 139 -19.04 13.45 2.43
CA SER A 139 -20.22 14.02 3.09
C SER A 139 -19.94 15.41 3.64
N ARG A 140 -18.76 15.63 4.24
CA ARG A 140 -18.36 16.96 4.69
C ARG A 140 -18.14 17.93 3.55
N PHE A 141 -17.22 17.60 2.63
CA PHE A 141 -16.82 18.52 1.57
C PHE A 141 -18.00 18.93 0.69
N SER A 142 -19.01 18.06 0.53
CA SER A 142 -20.25 18.38 -0.19
C SER A 142 -20.98 19.63 0.33
N THR A 143 -20.86 19.92 1.63
CA THR A 143 -21.46 21.12 2.25
C THR A 143 -20.78 22.44 1.87
N LEU A 144 -19.63 22.33 1.18
CA LEU A 144 -18.80 23.42 0.65
C LEU A 144 -18.78 23.50 -0.88
N CYS A 145 -19.64 22.75 -1.58
CA CYS A 145 -19.55 22.59 -3.03
C CYS A 145 -20.78 23.08 -3.78
N ASP A 146 -20.55 23.62 -4.98
CA ASP A 146 -21.52 23.51 -6.07
C ASP A 146 -21.60 22.03 -6.49
N LEU A 147 -22.81 21.51 -6.63
CA LEU A 147 -23.08 20.09 -6.86
C LEU A 147 -23.62 19.90 -8.28
N VAL A 148 -22.89 19.14 -9.10
CA VAL A 148 -23.27 18.83 -10.48
C VAL A 148 -23.82 17.41 -10.55
N LEU A 149 -25.03 17.24 -11.06
CA LEU A 149 -25.76 15.98 -11.15
C LEU A 149 -25.92 15.58 -12.61
N TYR A 150 -25.77 14.29 -12.89
CA TYR A 150 -26.04 13.69 -14.20
C TYR A 150 -26.68 12.31 -14.02
N GLY A 151 -27.34 11.79 -15.05
CA GLY A 151 -28.05 10.51 -15.04
C GLY A 151 -29.57 10.64 -14.90
N SER A 152 -30.27 9.53 -15.12
CA SER A 152 -31.73 9.45 -15.28
C SER A 152 -32.54 10.03 -14.11
N ARG A 153 -31.99 10.00 -12.89
CA ARG A 153 -32.63 10.51 -11.66
C ARG A 153 -32.11 11.88 -11.21
N ALA A 154 -31.26 12.54 -12.00
CA ALA A 154 -30.62 13.80 -11.63
C ALA A 154 -31.65 14.87 -11.20
N SER A 155 -32.76 15.03 -11.92
CA SER A 155 -33.81 16.02 -11.59
C SER A 155 -34.49 15.73 -10.23
N GLN A 156 -34.81 14.46 -9.96
CA GLN A 156 -35.42 14.04 -8.70
C GLN A 156 -34.47 14.30 -7.52
N ILE A 157 -33.20 13.95 -7.67
CA ILE A 157 -32.19 14.07 -6.61
C ILE A 157 -31.78 15.54 -6.42
N ALA A 158 -31.71 16.33 -7.50
CA ALA A 158 -31.42 17.77 -7.45
C ALA A 158 -32.40 18.51 -6.54
N THR A 159 -33.69 18.16 -6.57
CA THR A 159 -34.70 18.77 -5.69
C THR A 159 -34.40 18.53 -4.21
N LYS A 160 -33.98 17.31 -3.85
CA LYS A 160 -33.58 16.98 -2.47
C LYS A 160 -32.30 17.71 -2.06
N ILE A 161 -31.31 17.73 -2.94
CA ILE A 161 -30.02 18.40 -2.70
C ILE A 161 -30.19 19.91 -2.57
N ALA A 162 -30.97 20.55 -3.45
CA ALA A 162 -31.23 21.98 -3.39
C ALA A 162 -31.94 22.36 -2.07
N ALA A 163 -32.90 21.54 -1.62
CA ALA A 163 -33.52 21.72 -0.30
C ALA A 163 -32.52 21.56 0.85
N ALA A 164 -31.61 20.57 0.77
CA ALA A 164 -30.55 20.36 1.77
C ALA A 164 -29.56 21.53 1.82
N GLN A 165 -29.12 22.06 0.67
CA GLN A 165 -28.27 23.24 0.57
C GLN A 165 -28.95 24.47 1.18
N GLN A 166 -30.24 24.70 0.89
CA GLN A 166 -31.01 25.82 1.45
C GLN A 166 -31.15 25.71 2.98
N LYS A 167 -31.49 24.52 3.49
CA LYS A 167 -31.58 24.26 4.93
C LYS A 167 -30.24 24.53 5.62
N PHE A 168 -29.16 23.94 5.12
CA PHE A 168 -27.83 24.12 5.70
C PHE A 168 -27.35 25.58 5.63
N HIS A 169 -27.68 26.30 4.55
CA HIS A 169 -27.38 27.72 4.43
C HIS A 169 -28.11 28.56 5.49
N ALA A 170 -29.41 28.29 5.72
CA ALA A 170 -30.18 28.97 6.76
C ALA A 170 -29.62 28.71 8.18
N GLU A 171 -29.27 27.45 8.49
CA GLU A 171 -28.63 27.08 9.76
C GLU A 171 -27.30 27.81 9.96
N ARG A 172 -26.48 27.86 8.90
CA ARG A 172 -25.20 28.59 8.91
C ARG A 172 -25.39 30.08 9.16
N LEU A 173 -26.35 30.73 8.50
CA LEU A 173 -26.65 32.15 8.72
C LEU A 173 -27.10 32.43 10.17
N ALA A 174 -27.93 31.55 10.75
CA ALA A 174 -28.35 31.65 12.14
C ALA A 174 -27.16 31.49 13.11
N GLN A 175 -26.23 30.58 12.82
CA GLN A 175 -24.99 30.42 13.59
C GLN A 175 -24.12 31.68 13.51
N ILE A 176 -23.96 32.25 12.31
CA ILE A 176 -23.20 33.49 12.08
C ILE A 176 -23.82 34.64 12.90
N GLU A 177 -25.14 34.80 12.87
CA GLU A 177 -25.83 35.83 13.65
C GLU A 177 -25.60 35.65 15.16
N THR A 178 -25.65 34.41 15.65
CA THR A 178 -25.38 34.07 17.06
C THR A 178 -23.95 34.39 17.47
N VAL A 179 -22.97 34.08 16.61
CA VAL A 179 -21.56 34.42 16.84
C VAL A 179 -21.35 35.93 16.79
N GLN A 180 -21.98 36.63 15.85
CA GLN A 180 -21.90 38.09 15.75
C GLN A 180 -22.45 38.78 17.01
N LYS A 181 -23.56 38.29 17.57
CA LYS A 181 -24.16 38.80 18.81
C LYS A 181 -23.25 38.56 20.03
N SER A 182 -22.63 37.38 20.11
CA SER A 182 -21.85 36.98 21.29
C SER A 182 -20.38 37.40 21.28
N ALA A 183 -19.76 37.56 20.10
CA ALA A 183 -18.32 37.85 19.95
C ALA A 183 -18.03 39.08 19.07
N GLY A 184 -19.07 39.78 18.60
CA GLY A 184 -18.97 41.00 17.81
C GLY A 184 -18.68 40.79 16.32
N LYS A 185 -18.73 41.87 15.55
CA LYS A 185 -18.60 41.86 14.07
C LYS A 185 -17.28 41.26 13.59
N ARG A 186 -16.18 41.43 14.33
CA ARG A 186 -14.85 40.90 13.96
C ARG A 186 -14.83 39.37 13.88
N ALA A 187 -15.64 38.68 14.69
CA ALA A 187 -15.68 37.22 14.73
C ALA A 187 -16.31 36.58 13.49
N VAL A 188 -17.02 37.36 12.66
CA VAL A 188 -17.77 36.86 11.49
C VAL A 188 -17.33 37.51 10.17
N VAL A 189 -16.22 38.26 10.17
CA VAL A 189 -15.73 38.99 8.97
C VAL A 189 -15.53 38.07 7.77
N ASN A 190 -15.05 36.85 8.02
CA ASN A 190 -14.79 35.84 6.99
C ASN A 190 -15.79 34.68 7.05
N ALA A 191 -16.95 34.89 7.66
CA ALA A 191 -17.96 33.86 7.74
C ALA A 191 -18.43 33.43 6.35
N ASN A 192 -18.72 32.15 6.18
CA ASN A 192 -19.20 31.64 4.91
C ASN A 192 -20.68 32.00 4.70
N THR A 193 -20.94 32.99 3.86
CA THR A 193 -22.30 33.37 3.42
C THR A 193 -22.61 32.89 2.00
N LEU A 194 -21.81 31.98 1.44
CA LEU A 194 -21.96 31.51 0.07
C LEU A 194 -23.25 30.70 -0.08
N VAL A 195 -23.90 30.93 -1.23
CA VAL A 195 -24.99 30.09 -1.74
C VAL A 195 -24.39 29.21 -2.83
N TYR A 196 -24.49 27.90 -2.62
CA TYR A 196 -24.00 26.91 -3.55
C TYR A 196 -25.07 26.54 -4.56
N LYS A 197 -24.64 26.17 -5.76
CA LYS A 197 -25.50 25.81 -6.89
C LYS A 197 -25.74 24.31 -6.90
N THR A 198 -26.97 23.90 -7.20
CA THR A 198 -27.29 22.55 -7.67
C THR A 198 -27.45 22.62 -9.18
N ILE A 199 -26.66 21.87 -9.95
CA ILE A 199 -26.58 21.98 -11.42
C ILE A 199 -26.88 20.62 -12.04
N ILE A 200 -27.77 20.55 -13.02
CA ILE A 200 -28.09 19.32 -13.76
C ILE A 200 -27.44 19.36 -15.14
N VAL A 201 -26.71 18.32 -15.52
CA VAL A 201 -26.30 18.08 -16.90
C VAL A 201 -27.52 17.58 -17.68
N GLN A 202 -27.95 18.32 -18.70
CA GLN A 202 -29.16 18.02 -19.47
C GLN A 202 -28.95 16.95 -20.54
N ASP A 203 -27.71 16.79 -20.99
CA ASP A 203 -27.36 15.83 -22.03
C ASP A 203 -27.34 14.40 -21.48
N GLU A 204 -27.71 13.46 -22.34
CA GLU A 204 -27.57 12.02 -22.08
C GLU A 204 -26.09 11.63 -21.91
N PHE A 205 -25.84 10.56 -21.15
CA PHE A 205 -24.47 10.10 -20.88
C PHE A 205 -23.65 9.80 -22.15
N SER A 206 -24.31 9.33 -23.21
CA SER A 206 -23.68 9.04 -24.51
C SER A 206 -22.99 10.23 -25.17
N VAL A 207 -23.34 11.47 -24.77
CA VAL A 207 -22.61 12.67 -25.20
C VAL A 207 -21.21 12.72 -24.59
N PHE A 208 -21.04 12.30 -23.34
CA PHE A 208 -19.72 12.18 -22.73
C PHE A 208 -18.87 11.10 -23.40
N GLU A 209 -19.45 9.93 -23.67
CA GLU A 209 -18.73 8.85 -24.36
C GLU A 209 -18.21 9.28 -25.73
N ARG A 210 -19.01 10.07 -26.46
CA ARG A 210 -18.66 10.54 -27.81
C ARG A 210 -17.69 11.72 -27.80
N ASP A 211 -17.98 12.76 -27.00
CA ASP A 211 -17.34 14.07 -27.12
C ASP A 211 -16.30 14.34 -26.03
N HIS A 212 -16.39 13.63 -24.90
CA HIS A 212 -15.55 13.81 -23.71
C HIS A 212 -15.12 12.47 -23.07
N PRO A 213 -14.56 11.51 -23.83
CA PRO A 213 -14.15 10.21 -23.29
C PRO A 213 -13.09 10.34 -22.20
N GLU A 214 -12.35 11.46 -22.17
CA GLU A 214 -11.40 11.80 -21.11
C GLU A 214 -12.05 11.99 -19.73
N LEU A 215 -13.38 12.12 -19.65
CA LEU A 215 -14.13 12.24 -18.39
C LEU A 215 -14.86 10.95 -17.99
N VAL A 216 -14.76 9.87 -18.76
CA VAL A 216 -15.53 8.63 -18.52
C VAL A 216 -14.65 7.57 -17.85
N THR A 217 -15.09 7.07 -16.69
CA THR A 217 -14.50 5.92 -15.99
C THR A 217 -15.11 4.61 -16.48
N TYR A 218 -16.44 4.50 -16.46
CA TYR A 218 -17.18 3.34 -16.96
C TYR A 218 -18.15 3.79 -18.03
N ASP A 219 -18.15 3.10 -19.16
CA ASP A 219 -19.11 3.37 -20.23
C ASP A 219 -20.52 2.86 -19.87
N SER A 220 -21.46 3.08 -20.78
CA SER A 220 -22.86 2.67 -20.66
C SER A 220 -23.05 1.14 -20.64
N THR A 221 -22.05 0.36 -21.06
CA THR A 221 -22.03 -1.10 -20.96
C THR A 221 -21.43 -1.62 -19.65
N GLY A 222 -20.79 -0.73 -18.87
CA GLY A 222 -20.07 -1.08 -17.65
C GLY A 222 -18.60 -1.45 -17.88
N LEU A 223 -18.09 -1.28 -19.10
CA LEU A 223 -16.67 -1.46 -19.37
C LEU A 223 -15.88 -0.28 -18.80
N MET A 224 -14.82 -0.58 -18.06
CA MET A 224 -13.93 0.44 -17.54
C MET A 224 -13.05 1.00 -18.67
N VAL A 225 -13.31 2.25 -19.07
CA VAL A 225 -12.58 2.94 -20.14
C VAL A 225 -11.32 3.63 -19.60
N GLN A 226 -11.41 4.20 -18.39
CA GLN A 226 -10.27 4.80 -17.71
C GLN A 226 -10.01 4.12 -16.37
N ARG A 227 -8.83 3.50 -16.29
CA ARG A 227 -8.38 2.79 -15.09
C ARG A 227 -7.88 3.81 -14.05
N ARG A 228 -8.78 4.21 -13.13
CA ARG A 228 -8.48 5.05 -11.96
C ARG A 228 -8.76 4.37 -10.62
N ASP A 229 -9.08 3.08 -10.63
CA ASP A 229 -9.24 2.28 -9.41
C ASP A 229 -7.89 2.14 -8.71
N PHE A 230 -7.79 2.65 -7.48
CA PHE A 230 -6.55 2.65 -6.71
C PHE A 230 -6.09 1.23 -6.36
N VAL A 231 -7.01 0.27 -6.17
CA VAL A 231 -6.65 -1.12 -5.88
C VAL A 231 -5.96 -1.74 -7.10
N ALA A 232 -6.56 -1.58 -8.28
CA ALA A 232 -5.97 -2.05 -9.53
C ALA A 232 -4.62 -1.38 -9.81
N LEU A 233 -4.50 -0.07 -9.57
CA LEU A 233 -3.26 0.67 -9.77
C LEU A 233 -2.16 0.26 -8.77
N GLU A 234 -2.51 0.02 -7.49
CA GLU A 234 -1.56 -0.52 -6.51
C GLU A 234 -1.06 -1.90 -6.93
N ASN A 235 -1.95 -2.78 -7.41
CA ASN A 235 -1.59 -4.11 -7.88
C ASN A 235 -0.60 -4.06 -9.05
N ILE A 236 -0.82 -3.17 -10.02
CA ILE A 236 0.12 -2.96 -11.14
C ILE A 236 1.48 -2.49 -10.62
N GLU A 237 1.49 -1.55 -9.68
CA GLU A 237 2.74 -1.04 -9.12
C GLU A 237 3.48 -2.13 -8.30
N MET A 238 2.75 -2.97 -7.58
CA MET A 238 3.32 -4.14 -6.89
C MET A 238 3.95 -5.12 -7.89
N GLN A 239 3.25 -5.44 -8.98
CA GLN A 239 3.75 -6.32 -10.04
C GLN A 239 5.01 -5.79 -10.70
N GLU A 240 5.04 -4.50 -11.05
CA GLU A 240 6.20 -3.88 -11.68
C GLU A 240 7.41 -3.87 -10.72
N MET A 241 7.18 -3.62 -9.44
CA MET A 241 8.24 -3.67 -8.43
C MET A 241 8.79 -5.08 -8.21
N SER A 242 7.95 -6.10 -8.26
CA SER A 242 8.31 -7.50 -8.01
C SER A 242 8.62 -8.29 -9.27
N LYS A 243 8.72 -7.61 -10.41
CA LYS A 243 9.10 -8.16 -11.71
C LYS A 243 10.29 -9.11 -11.62
N GLU A 244 10.28 -10.14 -12.43
CA GLU A 244 11.22 -11.24 -12.38
C GLU A 244 12.68 -10.77 -12.43
N THR A 245 13.47 -11.20 -11.44
CA THR A 245 14.88 -10.83 -11.31
C THR A 245 15.71 -12.08 -11.11
N GLU A 246 16.78 -12.23 -11.89
CA GLU A 246 17.74 -13.30 -11.71
C GLU A 246 18.55 -13.12 -10.41
N ILE A 247 18.27 -13.97 -9.42
CA ILE A 247 18.93 -13.91 -8.10
C ILE A 247 20.27 -14.64 -8.10
N THR A 248 20.39 -15.75 -8.84
CA THR A 248 21.63 -16.47 -9.14
C THR A 248 21.52 -17.02 -10.56
N SER A 249 22.61 -17.52 -11.14
CA SER A 249 22.58 -18.10 -12.50
C SER A 249 21.42 -19.10 -12.65
N ASN A 250 20.53 -18.85 -13.60
CA ASN A 250 19.35 -19.64 -13.92
C ASN A 250 18.25 -19.73 -12.84
N VAL A 251 18.33 -18.97 -11.74
CA VAL A 251 17.26 -18.91 -10.72
C VAL A 251 16.74 -17.49 -10.60
N TRP A 252 15.45 -17.35 -10.82
CA TRP A 252 14.72 -16.09 -10.84
C TRP A 252 13.75 -16.03 -9.68
N LEU A 253 13.54 -14.81 -9.17
CA LEU A 253 12.50 -14.51 -8.19
C LEU A 253 11.50 -13.55 -8.85
N GLY A 254 10.20 -13.79 -8.76
CA GLY A 254 9.18 -12.97 -9.43
C GLY A 254 7.79 -13.12 -8.81
N ASN A 255 6.80 -12.45 -9.39
CA ASN A 255 5.39 -12.64 -9.03
C ASN A 255 4.71 -13.71 -9.90
N THR A 256 3.54 -14.19 -9.48
CA THR A 256 2.80 -15.27 -10.17
C THR A 256 2.43 -14.93 -11.62
N GLN A 257 2.35 -13.66 -12.02
CA GLN A 257 2.10 -13.31 -13.43
C GLN A 257 3.29 -13.61 -14.35
N ALA A 258 4.49 -13.76 -13.80
CA ALA A 258 5.66 -14.20 -14.55
C ALA A 258 5.69 -15.73 -14.76
N ALA A 259 4.82 -16.48 -14.06
CA ALA A 259 4.73 -17.92 -14.24
C ALA A 259 3.98 -18.24 -15.56
N PRO A 260 4.54 -19.11 -16.42
CA PRO A 260 3.87 -19.53 -17.63
C PRO A 260 2.55 -20.24 -17.31
N VAL A 261 1.48 -19.86 -18.02
CA VAL A 261 0.14 -20.42 -17.80
C VAL A 261 0.15 -21.92 -18.15
N SER A 262 -0.23 -22.76 -17.19
CA SER A 262 -0.47 -24.19 -17.44
C SER A 262 -1.71 -24.35 -18.33
N THR A 263 -1.70 -25.33 -19.23
CA THR A 263 -2.85 -25.67 -20.09
C THR A 263 -4.13 -25.99 -19.30
N TYR A 264 -4.04 -26.27 -18.00
CA TYR A 264 -5.17 -26.52 -17.11
C TYR A 264 -5.87 -25.25 -16.58
N ASP A 265 -5.21 -24.09 -16.54
CA ASP A 265 -5.78 -22.85 -15.97
C ASP A 265 -6.65 -22.07 -16.98
N ILE A 266 -6.56 -22.42 -18.26
CA ILE A 266 -7.31 -21.80 -19.36
C ILE A 266 -8.83 -22.04 -19.20
N ASP A 267 -9.24 -23.18 -18.61
CA ASP A 267 -10.65 -23.54 -18.41
C ASP A 267 -11.33 -22.73 -17.28
N MET A 268 -10.57 -22.14 -16.35
CA MET A 268 -11.13 -21.35 -15.25
C MET A 268 -11.08 -19.84 -15.51
N ALA A 269 -10.05 -19.37 -16.22
CA ALA A 269 -9.93 -17.98 -16.66
C ALA A 269 -10.99 -17.60 -17.73
N SER A 270 -11.43 -18.59 -18.52
CA SER A 270 -12.49 -18.42 -19.52
C SER A 270 -13.91 -18.31 -18.93
N LEU A 271 -14.10 -18.64 -17.65
CA LEU A 271 -15.39 -18.55 -16.95
C LEU A 271 -15.58 -17.23 -16.17
N THR A 272 -14.53 -16.42 -16.02
CA THR A 272 -14.53 -15.25 -15.12
C THR A 272 -14.18 -13.92 -15.79
N SER A 273 -13.86 -13.91 -17.09
CA SER A 273 -13.51 -12.68 -17.81
C SER A 273 -14.46 -12.40 -18.98
N SER A 274 -15.34 -11.41 -18.78
CA SER A 274 -16.03 -10.73 -19.87
C SER A 274 -15.18 -9.53 -20.32
N ALA A 275 -14.17 -9.73 -21.17
CA ALA A 275 -13.57 -8.66 -21.96
C ALA A 275 -12.74 -9.21 -23.13
N SER A 276 -13.15 -8.80 -24.33
CA SER A 276 -12.71 -9.25 -25.64
C SER A 276 -11.45 -8.53 -26.14
N ASP A 277 -10.35 -8.53 -25.39
CA ASP A 277 -9.14 -7.76 -25.77
C ASP A 277 -7.80 -8.52 -25.65
N PHE A 278 -7.81 -9.84 -25.83
CA PHE A 278 -6.59 -10.63 -25.98
C PHE A 278 -6.39 -11.04 -27.45
N SER A 279 -5.80 -10.14 -28.24
CA SER A 279 -5.18 -10.47 -29.53
C SER A 279 -3.68 -10.16 -29.53
N GLN A 280 -3.01 -10.54 -28.45
CA GLN A 280 -1.57 -10.66 -28.39
C GLN A 280 -1.22 -12.06 -27.86
N GLU A 281 -0.96 -12.98 -28.79
CA GLU A 281 -0.11 -14.15 -28.54
C GLU A 281 1.33 -13.65 -28.27
N GLU A 282 1.53 -12.91 -27.17
CA GLU A 282 2.85 -12.58 -26.66
C GLU A 282 3.39 -13.78 -25.88
N ASP A 283 4.66 -14.11 -26.15
CA ASP A 283 5.42 -15.27 -25.67
C ASP A 283 5.15 -15.55 -24.17
N ALA A 284 4.24 -16.48 -23.86
CA ALA A 284 3.74 -16.74 -22.49
C ALA A 284 4.82 -17.24 -21.51
N ASN A 285 6.06 -17.39 -21.98
CA ASN A 285 7.23 -17.76 -21.20
C ASN A 285 8.51 -17.15 -21.82
N PRO A 286 8.69 -15.82 -21.75
CA PRO A 286 9.78 -15.12 -22.47
C PRO A 286 11.17 -15.51 -21.93
N HIS A 287 11.21 -15.94 -20.67
CA HIS A 287 12.42 -16.40 -20.01
C HIS A 287 12.64 -17.91 -20.12
N GLN A 288 11.77 -18.65 -20.80
CA GLN A 288 11.90 -20.11 -20.97
C GLN A 288 12.10 -20.84 -19.63
N PHE A 289 11.34 -20.44 -18.60
CA PHE A 289 11.31 -21.13 -17.33
C PHE A 289 10.83 -22.56 -17.57
N SER A 290 11.61 -23.55 -17.14
CA SER A 290 11.25 -24.97 -17.21
C SER A 290 10.70 -25.50 -15.90
N ILE A 291 10.91 -24.77 -14.81
CA ILE A 291 10.47 -25.10 -13.45
C ILE A 291 9.90 -23.82 -12.83
N CYS A 292 8.69 -23.93 -12.26
CA CYS A 292 8.07 -22.91 -11.42
C CYS A 292 7.89 -23.46 -10.00
N ILE A 293 8.24 -22.63 -9.02
CA ILE A 293 8.11 -22.95 -7.60
C ILE A 293 7.27 -21.85 -6.95
N GLU A 294 6.02 -22.14 -6.63
CA GLU A 294 5.10 -21.21 -5.98
C GLU A 294 5.20 -21.31 -4.46
N ALA A 295 5.43 -20.18 -3.80
CA ALA A 295 5.41 -20.07 -2.36
C ALA A 295 4.07 -19.50 -1.88
N HIS A 296 3.36 -20.23 -1.01
CA HIS A 296 2.14 -19.77 -0.37
C HIS A 296 1.89 -20.50 0.96
N ASP A 297 1.06 -19.94 1.85
CA ASP A 297 0.84 -20.48 3.21
C ASP A 297 0.09 -21.83 3.24
N LEU A 298 -0.61 -22.19 2.15
CA LEU A 298 -1.34 -23.46 2.01
C LEU A 298 -0.53 -24.56 1.31
N ALA A 299 0.72 -24.28 0.94
CA ALA A 299 1.55 -25.19 0.18
C ALA A 299 2.03 -26.38 1.01
N ASP A 300 2.33 -27.49 0.36
CA ASP A 300 3.10 -28.58 0.96
C ASP A 300 4.47 -28.70 0.28
N MET A 301 5.55 -28.86 1.05
CA MET A 301 6.87 -29.10 0.47
C MET A 301 6.87 -30.34 -0.44
N PRO A 302 7.55 -30.29 -1.61
CA PRO A 302 7.54 -31.38 -2.57
C PRO A 302 8.16 -32.65 -1.98
N LEU A 303 7.56 -33.79 -2.33
CA LEU A 303 8.07 -35.10 -1.91
C LEU A 303 9.29 -35.50 -2.75
N SER A 304 10.18 -36.31 -2.17
CA SER A 304 11.37 -36.83 -2.85
C SER A 304 11.02 -37.57 -4.15
N SER A 305 9.89 -38.30 -4.17
CA SER A 305 9.39 -38.99 -5.35
C SER A 305 9.02 -38.03 -6.47
N THR A 306 8.40 -36.90 -6.14
CA THR A 306 8.00 -35.88 -7.12
C THR A 306 9.23 -35.20 -7.72
N LEU A 307 10.22 -34.86 -6.90
CA LEU A 307 11.49 -34.30 -7.37
C LEU A 307 12.28 -35.29 -8.25
N THR A 308 12.22 -36.59 -7.92
CA THR A 308 12.88 -37.64 -8.71
C THR A 308 12.23 -37.76 -10.09
N LEU A 309 10.90 -37.82 -10.15
CA LEU A 309 10.16 -37.88 -11.41
C LEU A 309 10.43 -36.64 -12.28
N ALA A 310 10.39 -35.45 -11.70
CA ALA A 310 10.69 -34.22 -12.43
C ALA A 310 12.12 -34.21 -12.98
N ARG A 311 13.08 -34.72 -12.22
CA ARG A 311 14.48 -34.84 -12.65
C ARG A 311 14.63 -35.79 -13.82
N GLU A 312 13.99 -36.96 -13.78
CA GLU A 312 14.00 -37.91 -14.89
C GLU A 312 13.43 -37.27 -16.16
N THR A 313 12.26 -36.62 -16.05
CA THR A 313 11.62 -35.91 -17.16
C THR A 313 12.52 -34.83 -17.76
N LEU A 314 13.14 -33.97 -16.93
CA LEU A 314 13.95 -32.84 -17.41
C LEU A 314 15.31 -33.27 -17.96
N ASN A 315 15.89 -34.36 -17.45
CA ASN A 315 17.19 -34.86 -17.88
C ASN A 315 17.12 -35.66 -19.19
N GLU A 316 15.94 -36.15 -19.59
CA GLU A 316 15.71 -36.76 -20.91
C GLU A 316 15.66 -35.73 -22.05
N LEU A 317 15.37 -34.47 -21.72
CA LEU A 317 15.29 -33.37 -22.69
C LEU A 317 16.68 -32.89 -23.10
N LYS A 318 16.84 -32.53 -24.38
CA LYS A 318 18.09 -31.93 -24.87
C LYS A 318 18.31 -30.53 -24.27
N ASP A 319 19.54 -30.04 -24.34
CA ASP A 319 19.89 -28.67 -23.95
C ASP A 319 19.01 -27.65 -24.67
N GLY A 320 18.36 -26.77 -23.91
CA GLY A 320 17.44 -25.75 -24.43
C GLY A 320 16.07 -26.26 -24.88
N GLN A 321 15.80 -27.57 -24.80
CA GLN A 321 14.46 -28.11 -25.08
C GLN A 321 13.54 -27.91 -23.87
N MET A 322 12.35 -27.36 -24.09
CA MET A 322 11.32 -27.18 -23.06
C MET A 322 10.55 -28.49 -22.81
N PRO A 323 10.11 -28.74 -21.55
CA PRO A 323 9.21 -29.84 -21.26
C PRO A 323 7.84 -29.61 -21.92
N SER A 324 7.13 -30.69 -22.22
CA SER A 324 5.78 -30.62 -22.81
C SER A 324 4.75 -30.06 -21.82
N GLU A 325 4.95 -30.31 -20.53
CA GLU A 325 4.18 -29.74 -19.43
C GLU A 325 5.13 -29.03 -18.48
N MET A 326 4.71 -27.87 -17.98
CA MET A 326 5.50 -27.10 -17.02
C MET A 326 5.66 -27.88 -15.71
N ILE A 327 6.89 -27.97 -15.20
CA ILE A 327 7.15 -28.55 -13.89
C ILE A 327 6.80 -27.50 -12.83
N HIS A 328 5.78 -27.79 -12.03
CA HIS A 328 5.32 -26.93 -10.94
C HIS A 328 5.57 -27.60 -9.59
N PHE A 329 6.03 -26.81 -8.61
CA PHE A 329 6.13 -27.21 -7.21
C PHE A 329 5.56 -26.13 -6.31
N ASP A 330 4.97 -26.55 -5.20
CA ASP A 330 4.54 -25.64 -4.15
C ASP A 330 5.53 -25.72 -2.98
N VAL A 331 5.75 -24.61 -2.30
CA VAL A 331 6.59 -24.54 -1.09
C VAL A 331 5.95 -23.67 -0.03
N TYR A 332 6.23 -23.99 1.22
CA TYR A 332 5.77 -23.18 2.34
C TYR A 332 6.38 -21.78 2.31
N ALA A 333 5.54 -20.78 2.58
CA ALA A 333 5.89 -19.38 2.59
C ALA A 333 6.44 -18.89 3.94
N THR A 334 5.65 -19.01 5.01
CA THR A 334 5.94 -18.43 6.33
C THR A 334 5.59 -19.39 7.48
N GLY A 335 6.11 -19.14 8.70
CA GLY A 335 5.55 -19.74 9.93
C GLY A 335 5.86 -21.23 10.16
N VAL A 336 7.09 -21.67 9.91
CA VAL A 336 7.53 -23.07 10.09
C VAL A 336 7.38 -23.55 11.55
N PRO A 337 7.13 -24.85 11.78
CA PRO A 337 6.90 -25.43 13.08
C PRO A 337 7.90 -25.08 14.18
N SER A 338 7.37 -24.66 15.33
CA SER A 338 8.16 -24.47 16.55
C SER A 338 8.82 -25.76 17.03
N GLU A 339 8.19 -26.90 16.76
CA GLU A 339 8.64 -28.22 17.20
C GLU A 339 9.81 -28.75 16.37
N LYS A 340 10.80 -29.32 17.06
CA LYS A 340 12.02 -29.84 16.41
C LYS A 340 11.72 -30.92 15.37
N ALA A 341 10.83 -31.87 15.67
CA ALA A 341 10.55 -32.99 14.78
C ALA A 341 9.93 -32.54 13.45
N GLU A 342 9.01 -31.57 13.52
CA GLU A 342 8.37 -31.02 12.34
C GLU A 342 9.35 -30.16 11.52
N PHE A 343 10.21 -29.39 12.20
CA PHE A 343 11.31 -28.66 11.55
C PHE A 343 12.29 -29.62 10.82
N ASP A 344 12.69 -30.73 11.45
CA ASP A 344 13.62 -31.70 10.86
C ASP A 344 13.03 -32.31 9.57
N VAL A 345 11.72 -32.61 9.55
CA VAL A 345 11.02 -33.09 8.35
C VAL A 345 10.96 -32.02 7.27
N PHE A 346 10.60 -30.79 7.64
CA PHE A 346 10.59 -29.64 6.75
C PHE A 346 11.97 -29.41 6.11
N TYR A 347 13.02 -29.35 6.92
CA TYR A 347 14.40 -29.12 6.47
C TYR A 347 14.86 -30.23 5.53
N ALA A 348 14.56 -31.50 5.83
CA ALA A 348 14.92 -32.61 4.95
C ALA A 348 14.29 -32.47 3.55
N ARG A 349 13.04 -32.01 3.45
CA ARG A 349 12.38 -31.74 2.16
C ARG A 349 12.96 -30.51 1.46
N LEU A 350 13.20 -29.43 2.21
CA LEU A 350 13.85 -28.22 1.69
C LEU A 350 15.22 -28.55 1.10
N TYR A 351 16.05 -29.29 1.81
CA TYR A 351 17.40 -29.66 1.36
C TYR A 351 17.37 -30.49 0.07
N GLN A 352 16.40 -31.41 -0.06
CA GLN A 352 16.21 -32.16 -1.31
C GLN A 352 15.79 -31.27 -2.48
N LEU A 353 14.93 -30.28 -2.23
CA LEU A 353 14.57 -29.28 -3.23
C LEU A 353 15.79 -28.44 -3.65
N LEU A 354 16.63 -28.01 -2.71
CA LEU A 354 17.86 -27.27 -3.00
C LEU A 354 18.84 -28.08 -3.87
N LEU A 355 19.03 -29.38 -3.56
CA LEU A 355 19.82 -30.31 -4.39
C LEU A 355 19.22 -30.54 -5.79
N PHE A 356 17.89 -30.50 -5.90
CA PHE A 356 17.20 -30.53 -7.20
C PHE A 356 17.47 -29.25 -7.99
N MET A 357 17.31 -28.08 -7.37
CA MET A 357 17.57 -26.80 -8.04
C MET A 357 19.02 -26.68 -8.51
N GLU A 358 20.01 -27.08 -7.71
CA GLU A 358 21.43 -27.06 -8.09
C GLU A 358 21.71 -27.95 -9.31
N ASP A 359 21.20 -29.18 -9.31
CA ASP A 359 21.36 -30.10 -10.44
C ASP A 359 20.74 -29.54 -11.72
N GLN A 360 19.51 -29.02 -11.64
CA GLN A 360 18.80 -28.54 -12.82
C GLN A 360 19.44 -27.26 -13.38
N THR A 361 19.87 -26.34 -12.51
CA THR A 361 20.60 -25.13 -12.95
C THR A 361 21.96 -25.46 -13.58
N ALA A 362 22.64 -26.53 -13.12
CA ALA A 362 23.86 -27.04 -13.75
C ALA A 362 23.62 -27.62 -15.16
N HIS A 363 22.41 -28.13 -15.43
CA HIS A 363 21.95 -28.53 -16.77
C HIS A 363 21.37 -27.36 -17.59
N GLY A 364 21.55 -26.11 -17.13
CA GLY A 364 21.09 -24.91 -17.84
C GLY A 364 19.59 -24.67 -17.77
N ARG A 365 18.86 -25.37 -16.89
CA ARG A 365 17.41 -25.20 -16.69
C ARG A 365 17.14 -23.94 -15.88
N ARG A 366 16.15 -23.16 -16.33
CA ARG A 366 15.73 -21.91 -15.67
C ARG A 366 14.58 -22.18 -14.70
N ILE A 367 14.73 -21.67 -13.49
CA ILE A 367 13.80 -21.84 -12.37
C ILE A 367 13.22 -20.48 -12.00
N LEU A 368 11.90 -20.39 -11.90
CA LEU A 368 11.20 -19.26 -11.31
C LEU A 368 10.70 -19.63 -9.92
N ILE A 369 11.15 -18.91 -8.89
CA ILE A 369 10.51 -18.89 -7.58
C ILE A 369 9.52 -17.72 -7.60
N HIS A 370 8.26 -17.95 -7.26
CA HIS A 370 7.26 -16.89 -7.22
C HIS A 370 6.25 -17.03 -6.09
N CYS A 371 5.51 -15.96 -5.86
CA CYS A 371 4.30 -15.91 -5.05
C CYS A 371 3.37 -14.83 -5.62
N SER A 372 2.15 -14.70 -5.10
CA SER A 372 1.14 -13.78 -5.63
C SER A 372 1.67 -12.36 -5.87
N ASP A 373 2.33 -11.79 -4.86
CA ASP A 373 2.94 -10.46 -4.92
C ASP A 373 4.41 -10.45 -5.38
N GLY A 374 5.02 -11.63 -5.52
CA GLY A 374 6.42 -11.85 -5.88
C GLY A 374 7.46 -11.37 -4.87
N TYR A 375 7.07 -11.20 -3.61
CA TYR A 375 7.89 -10.53 -2.62
C TYR A 375 7.77 -11.14 -1.22
N THR A 376 6.55 -11.35 -0.72
CA THR A 376 6.32 -11.66 0.70
C THR A 376 6.65 -13.11 1.02
N GLU A 377 5.97 -14.02 0.34
CA GLU A 377 5.93 -15.45 0.67
C GLU A 377 7.14 -16.21 0.12
N SER A 378 7.78 -15.70 -0.93
CA SER A 378 8.89 -16.36 -1.62
C SER A 378 10.27 -16.16 -0.97
N SER A 379 10.37 -15.27 0.02
CA SER A 379 11.65 -14.85 0.58
C SER A 379 12.36 -15.92 1.40
N LEU A 380 11.63 -16.82 2.07
CA LEU A 380 12.21 -17.92 2.84
C LEU A 380 13.02 -18.85 1.93
N LEU A 381 12.41 -19.35 0.85
CA LEU A 381 13.09 -20.21 -0.11
C LEU A 381 14.22 -19.47 -0.83
N ALA A 382 14.01 -18.20 -1.22
CA ALA A 382 15.03 -17.42 -1.89
C ALA A 382 16.29 -17.25 -1.04
N LEU A 383 16.15 -16.93 0.25
CA LEU A 383 17.28 -16.81 1.17
C LEU A 383 17.92 -18.17 1.47
N ALA A 384 17.14 -19.23 1.67
CA ALA A 384 17.67 -20.58 1.84
C ALA A 384 18.52 -21.02 0.64
N TRP A 385 18.04 -20.75 -0.58
CA TRP A 385 18.77 -20.99 -1.81
C TRP A 385 20.08 -20.20 -1.88
N ILE A 386 20.06 -18.90 -1.56
CA ILE A 386 21.26 -18.06 -1.59
C ILE A 386 22.30 -18.53 -0.57
N MET A 387 21.88 -18.84 0.66
CA MET A 387 22.79 -19.37 1.68
C MET A 387 23.43 -20.69 1.22
N TYR A 388 22.60 -21.61 0.69
CA TYR A 388 23.07 -22.89 0.19
C TYR A 388 23.98 -22.77 -1.03
N TYR A 389 23.59 -22.05 -2.07
CA TYR A 389 24.31 -22.02 -3.34
C TYR A 389 25.55 -21.12 -3.27
N CYS A 390 25.43 -19.93 -2.68
CA CYS A 390 26.52 -18.96 -2.57
C CYS A 390 27.42 -19.20 -1.34
N LYS A 391 27.07 -20.14 -0.45
CA LYS A 391 27.76 -20.41 0.83
C LYS A 391 27.87 -19.15 1.70
N LEU A 392 26.80 -18.36 1.73
CA LEU A 392 26.72 -17.13 2.52
C LEU A 392 25.99 -17.40 3.83
N GLN A 393 26.42 -16.72 4.90
CA GLN A 393 25.63 -16.63 6.12
C GLN A 393 24.37 -15.80 5.87
N LEU A 394 23.34 -15.98 6.68
CA LEU A 394 22.05 -15.33 6.55
C LEU A 394 22.16 -13.79 6.45
N PRO A 395 22.94 -13.08 7.28
CA PRO A 395 23.11 -11.63 7.13
C PRO A 395 23.69 -11.23 5.77
N ASP A 396 24.64 -11.99 5.25
CA ASP A 396 25.23 -11.74 3.92
C ASP A 396 24.27 -12.10 2.79
N ALA A 397 23.46 -13.15 2.94
CA ALA A 397 22.40 -13.50 2.00
C ALA A 397 21.34 -12.39 1.91
N TYR A 398 20.99 -11.76 3.03
CA TYR A 398 20.15 -10.56 3.08
C TYR A 398 20.73 -9.43 2.24
N LEU A 399 22.00 -9.08 2.45
CA LEU A 399 22.67 -8.02 1.70
C LEU A 399 22.85 -8.39 0.22
N TYR A 400 23.09 -9.66 -0.09
CA TYR A 400 23.17 -10.18 -1.46
C TYR A 400 21.85 -9.98 -2.20
N LEU A 401 20.73 -10.40 -1.60
CA LEU A 401 19.42 -10.26 -2.22
C LEU A 401 19.01 -8.79 -2.32
N GLN A 402 19.23 -7.99 -1.28
CA GLN A 402 18.91 -6.55 -1.25
C GLN A 402 19.56 -5.77 -2.41
N ARG A 403 20.79 -6.13 -2.78
CA ARG A 403 21.50 -5.50 -3.91
C ARG A 403 20.83 -5.78 -5.25
N LYS A 404 20.17 -6.92 -5.40
CA LYS A 404 19.49 -7.33 -6.63
C LYS A 404 18.05 -6.84 -6.70
N ARG A 405 17.28 -7.03 -5.62
CA ARG A 405 15.86 -6.64 -5.54
C ARG A 405 15.44 -6.38 -4.10
N SER A 406 14.30 -5.74 -3.94
CA SER A 406 13.68 -5.62 -2.62
C SER A 406 13.01 -6.95 -2.25
N PHE A 407 13.02 -7.31 -0.97
CA PHE A 407 12.42 -8.53 -0.43
C PHE A 407 11.97 -8.30 1.01
N PHE A 408 11.08 -9.16 1.53
CA PHE A 408 10.63 -9.10 2.92
C PHE A 408 11.12 -10.29 3.70
N VAL A 409 11.30 -10.11 5.00
CA VAL A 409 11.26 -11.25 5.91
C VAL A 409 10.46 -10.84 7.12
N TYR A 410 9.50 -11.68 7.50
CA TYR A 410 8.78 -11.49 8.74
C TYR A 410 9.71 -11.68 9.93
N ALA A 411 9.51 -10.90 10.97
CA ALA A 411 10.14 -11.12 12.27
C ALA A 411 10.01 -12.59 12.73
N ALA A 412 8.86 -13.22 12.45
CA ALA A 412 8.56 -14.62 12.77
C ALA A 412 9.38 -15.64 11.96
N ASP A 413 9.87 -15.29 10.77
CA ASP A 413 10.62 -16.21 9.90
C ASP A 413 12.13 -16.16 10.16
N VAL A 414 12.63 -15.09 10.78
CA VAL A 414 14.07 -14.96 11.12
C VAL A 414 14.57 -16.16 11.94
N PRO A 415 13.89 -16.63 13.02
CA PRO A 415 14.33 -17.81 13.76
C PRO A 415 14.40 -19.08 12.89
N THR A 416 13.47 -19.26 11.97
CA THR A 416 13.44 -20.39 11.04
C THR A 416 14.63 -20.32 10.08
N LEU A 417 14.87 -19.17 9.47
CA LEU A 417 16.02 -18.95 8.59
C LEU A 417 17.35 -19.20 9.30
N ARG A 418 17.47 -18.81 10.57
CA ARG A 418 18.66 -19.11 11.38
C ARG A 418 18.83 -20.59 11.69
N ARG A 419 17.74 -21.34 11.89
CA ARG A 419 17.82 -22.80 12.01
C ARG A 419 18.24 -23.44 10.69
N ILE A 420 17.73 -22.95 9.55
CA ILE A 420 18.13 -23.41 8.21
C ILE A 420 19.62 -23.17 7.99
N GLU A 421 20.11 -21.96 8.27
CA GLU A 421 21.53 -21.62 8.22
C GLU A 421 22.37 -22.61 9.02
N HIS A 422 22.06 -22.81 10.30
CA HIS A 422 22.80 -23.72 11.17
C HIS A 422 22.91 -25.13 10.58
N MET A 423 21.79 -25.70 10.11
CA MET A 423 21.77 -27.04 9.52
C MET A 423 22.61 -27.11 8.23
N LEU A 424 22.51 -26.09 7.36
CA LEU A 424 23.28 -26.05 6.11
C LEU A 424 24.78 -26.06 6.38
N PHE A 425 25.26 -25.33 7.37
CA PHE A 425 26.70 -25.24 7.69
C PHE A 425 27.22 -26.42 8.53
N GLU A 426 26.42 -27.01 9.42
CA GLU A 426 26.78 -28.25 10.13
C GLU A 426 26.91 -29.46 9.18
N ASP A 427 25.98 -29.59 8.23
CA ASP A 427 26.03 -30.66 7.22
C ASP A 427 27.28 -30.51 6.31
N HIS A 428 27.70 -29.27 6.04
CA HIS A 428 28.90 -28.99 5.24
C HIS A 428 30.21 -29.34 5.94
N ASP A 429 30.36 -29.03 7.23
CA ASP A 429 31.56 -29.37 8.01
C ASP A 429 31.73 -30.88 8.21
N SER A 430 30.64 -31.65 8.12
CA SER A 430 30.67 -33.11 8.14
C SER A 430 31.18 -33.75 6.83
N MET A 431 31.41 -32.95 5.77
CA MET A 431 31.69 -33.41 4.40
C MET A 431 33.05 -33.00 3.80
N GLU A 432 34.06 -32.63 4.60
CA GLU A 432 35.44 -32.43 4.07
C GLU A 432 36.06 -33.72 3.45
N PRO A 433 36.92 -33.59 2.42
CA PRO A 433 37.05 -34.59 1.36
C PRO A 433 38.00 -35.75 1.68
N GLN A 434 37.48 -36.99 1.62
CA GLN A 434 38.30 -38.20 1.49
C GLN A 434 39.04 -38.22 0.13
N PRO A 435 40.30 -38.69 0.06
CA PRO A 435 41.15 -38.50 -1.11
C PRO A 435 40.69 -39.30 -2.32
N LYS A 436 40.73 -38.62 -3.48
CA LYS A 436 40.55 -39.07 -4.88
C LYS A 436 40.45 -40.60 -5.07
N ARG A 437 39.23 -41.10 -5.30
CA ARG A 437 39.01 -42.48 -5.73
C ARG A 437 39.06 -42.63 -7.25
N LYS A 438 39.96 -43.52 -7.69
CA LYS A 438 40.11 -44.01 -9.06
C LYS A 438 38.80 -44.67 -9.55
N LYS A 439 38.57 -44.57 -10.85
CA LYS A 439 37.51 -45.28 -11.61
C LYS A 439 37.40 -46.76 -11.22
N SER A 440 36.23 -47.18 -10.77
CA SER A 440 35.69 -48.53 -11.04
C SER A 440 34.18 -48.56 -10.82
N THR A 441 33.54 -49.41 -11.62
CA THR A 441 32.11 -49.62 -11.85
C THR A 441 31.35 -50.29 -10.70
N SER A 442 30.02 -50.10 -10.71
CA SER A 442 28.91 -50.91 -10.13
C SER A 442 28.89 -51.16 -8.62
N ASP A 443 27.95 -50.53 -7.91
CA ASP A 443 26.77 -51.19 -7.30
C ASP A 443 26.09 -50.27 -6.27
N ALA A 444 24.86 -49.83 -6.59
CA ALA A 444 24.06 -48.88 -5.81
C ALA A 444 22.98 -49.59 -4.96
N SER A 445 23.37 -50.59 -4.16
CA SER A 445 22.42 -51.39 -3.36
C SER A 445 22.66 -51.40 -1.85
N GLU A 446 23.70 -50.75 -1.31
CA GLU A 446 24.10 -50.97 0.10
C GLU A 446 23.80 -49.82 1.08
N ALA A 447 23.24 -48.68 0.63
CA ALA A 447 22.99 -47.53 1.53
C ALA A 447 21.58 -47.48 2.16
N ILE A 448 20.61 -48.28 1.69
CA ILE A 448 19.19 -48.18 2.11
C ILE A 448 18.84 -49.07 3.31
N GLN A 449 19.79 -49.83 3.87
CA GLN A 449 19.47 -50.85 4.89
C GLN A 449 19.76 -50.49 6.35
N ARG A 450 19.93 -49.20 6.70
CA ARG A 450 20.27 -48.77 8.07
C ARG A 450 19.21 -47.98 8.84
N LEU A 451 18.02 -47.72 8.29
CA LEU A 451 16.99 -46.94 8.99
C LEU A 451 15.68 -47.68 9.29
N SER A 452 15.63 -49.01 9.17
CA SER A 452 14.39 -49.77 9.42
C SER A 452 14.44 -50.67 10.66
N VAL A 453 14.61 -50.13 11.88
CA VAL A 453 14.27 -50.87 13.11
C VAL A 453 13.83 -49.92 14.23
N ASN A 454 12.52 -49.70 14.38
CA ASN A 454 11.79 -49.82 15.66
C ASN A 454 10.32 -49.38 15.50
N SER A 455 9.48 -50.27 14.96
CA SER A 455 8.04 -50.21 15.21
C SER A 455 7.77 -50.96 16.52
N ARG A 456 7.25 -50.29 17.54
CA ARG A 456 6.56 -50.97 18.66
C ARG A 456 5.08 -50.61 18.62
N ARG A 457 4.29 -51.68 18.50
CA ARG A 457 2.83 -51.76 18.58
C ARG A 457 2.32 -51.16 19.89
N VAL A 458 1.25 -50.36 19.81
CA VAL A 458 0.24 -50.25 20.85
C VAL A 458 -1.15 -50.43 20.20
N SER A 459 -1.98 -51.17 20.91
CA SER A 459 -3.20 -51.86 20.50
C SER A 459 -4.43 -50.96 20.34
N SER A 460 -5.35 -51.50 19.55
CA SER A 460 -6.74 -51.11 19.33
C SER A 460 -7.54 -50.97 20.62
N ASP A 461 -8.26 -49.85 20.76
CA ASP A 461 -9.58 -49.83 21.39
C ASP A 461 -10.48 -48.85 20.63
N GLY A 462 -11.67 -49.33 20.29
CA GLY A 462 -12.63 -48.65 19.45
C GLY A 462 -13.45 -47.63 20.21
N HIS A 463 -13.54 -46.42 19.65
CA HIS A 463 -14.66 -45.53 19.89
C HIS A 463 -15.17 -44.96 18.56
N THR A 464 -16.42 -45.30 18.28
CA THR A 464 -17.28 -44.71 17.26
C THR A 464 -17.40 -43.21 17.48
N VAL A 465 -17.00 -42.40 16.49
CA VAL A 465 -17.31 -40.96 16.46
C VAL A 465 -18.15 -40.67 15.22
N ALA A 466 -19.29 -40.06 15.48
CA ALA A 466 -20.33 -39.71 14.52
C ALA A 466 -19.83 -38.72 13.45
N ALA A 467 -20.38 -38.86 12.25
CA ALA A 467 -20.25 -37.91 11.17
C ALA A 467 -20.82 -36.54 11.60
N ALA A 468 -19.94 -35.57 11.83
CA ALA A 468 -20.29 -34.17 11.97
C ALA A 468 -20.06 -33.48 10.62
N ALA A 469 -21.11 -32.83 10.12
CA ALA A 469 -21.13 -32.10 8.88
C ALA A 469 -19.99 -31.06 8.81
N ALA A 470 -19.29 -31.05 7.67
CA ALA A 470 -18.31 -30.04 7.33
C ALA A 470 -18.99 -28.66 7.32
N ALA A 471 -18.68 -27.84 8.33
CA ALA A 471 -18.85 -26.41 8.23
C ALA A 471 -17.65 -25.88 7.43
N GLU A 472 -17.91 -25.46 6.20
CA GLU A 472 -16.96 -24.67 5.42
C GLU A 472 -16.62 -23.41 6.21
N SER A 473 -15.37 -23.32 6.66
CA SER A 473 -14.80 -22.09 7.20
C SER A 473 -14.36 -21.24 6.01
N PRO A 474 -14.71 -19.94 5.94
CA PRO A 474 -14.25 -19.09 4.85
C PRO A 474 -12.73 -18.94 4.96
N LEU A 475 -12.05 -19.30 3.87
CA LEU A 475 -10.61 -19.21 3.68
C LEU A 475 -10.16 -17.75 3.87
N VAL A 476 -9.35 -17.50 4.89
CA VAL A 476 -8.64 -16.23 5.11
C VAL A 476 -7.35 -16.30 4.31
N GLN A 477 -7.29 -15.56 3.20
CA GLN A 477 -6.03 -15.17 2.58
C GLN A 477 -5.30 -14.30 3.60
N ALA A 478 -4.11 -14.67 4.05
CA ALA A 478 -3.36 -13.89 5.02
C ALA A 478 -3.02 -12.52 4.39
N ASP A 479 -3.74 -11.48 4.81
CA ASP A 479 -3.45 -10.12 4.37
C ASP A 479 -2.27 -9.58 5.18
N HIS A 480 -1.11 -9.69 4.55
CA HIS A 480 0.21 -9.61 5.13
C HIS A 480 0.69 -8.19 5.45
N ARG A 481 -0.01 -7.16 4.97
CA ARG A 481 0.30 -5.74 5.24
C ARG A 481 -0.47 -5.22 6.44
N GLN A 482 0.25 -4.65 7.42
CA GLN A 482 -0.42 -4.09 8.59
C GLN A 482 -0.94 -2.67 8.33
N LEU A 483 -2.26 -2.50 8.41
CA LEU A 483 -2.90 -1.19 8.63
C LEU A 483 -2.90 -0.89 10.12
N LEU A 484 -2.27 0.22 10.52
CA LEU A 484 -2.22 0.62 11.93
C LEU A 484 -3.42 1.48 12.29
N ASP A 485 -4.06 1.17 13.41
CA ASP A 485 -5.20 1.94 13.91
C ASP A 485 -4.83 3.40 14.21
N ASP A 486 -5.78 4.30 13.98
CA ASP A 486 -5.60 5.75 14.13
C ASP A 486 -5.26 6.14 15.57
N ALA A 487 -5.85 5.49 16.59
CA ALA A 487 -5.57 5.78 17.99
C ALA A 487 -4.14 5.35 18.36
N TYR A 488 -3.70 4.20 17.82
CA TYR A 488 -2.32 3.74 17.96
C TYR A 488 -1.34 4.72 17.31
N LEU A 489 -1.57 5.08 16.03
CA LEU A 489 -0.73 6.03 15.30
C LEU A 489 -0.63 7.40 15.98
N ASN A 490 -1.75 7.95 16.46
CA ASN A 490 -1.76 9.24 17.15
C ASN A 490 -1.00 9.19 18.49
N THR A 491 -1.10 8.07 19.21
CA THR A 491 -0.41 7.88 20.49
C THR A 491 1.09 7.75 20.30
N ILE A 492 1.53 6.85 19.43
CA ILE A 492 2.96 6.59 19.24
C ILE A 492 3.66 7.69 18.46
N SER A 493 2.97 8.41 17.58
CA SER A 493 3.62 9.47 16.77
C SER A 493 3.96 10.71 17.59
N ASN A 494 3.31 10.91 18.74
CA ASN A 494 3.38 12.16 19.51
C ASN A 494 3.83 11.98 20.98
N THR A 495 4.08 10.76 21.44
CA THR A 495 4.57 10.51 22.81
C THR A 495 6.03 10.06 22.81
N ASP A 496 6.87 10.70 23.63
CA ASP A 496 8.27 10.29 23.90
C ASP A 496 8.36 9.04 24.78
N LEU A 497 7.45 8.09 24.59
CA LEU A 497 7.48 6.83 25.32
C LEU A 497 8.64 5.98 24.79
N ASP A 498 9.81 6.19 25.38
CA ASP A 498 10.90 5.21 25.54
C ASP A 498 10.44 3.95 26.30
N GLU A 499 9.17 3.87 26.72
CA GLU A 499 8.61 2.71 27.39
C GLU A 499 8.35 1.58 26.40
N LYS A 500 9.38 0.75 26.24
CA LYS A 500 9.30 -0.70 26.07
C LYS A 500 8.06 -1.15 25.30
N ILE A 501 8.10 -1.01 23.98
CA ILE A 501 7.45 -2.03 23.13
C ILE A 501 7.95 -3.36 23.70
N PRO A 502 7.07 -4.31 24.08
CA PRO A 502 7.51 -5.50 24.79
C PRO A 502 8.57 -6.22 23.96
N TYR A 503 9.83 -6.07 24.37
CA TYR A 503 11.02 -6.77 23.87
C TYR A 503 10.94 -8.29 24.12
N SER A 504 9.75 -8.84 24.35
CA SER A 504 9.51 -10.15 24.92
C SER A 504 9.12 -11.23 23.92
N ILE A 505 8.96 -10.94 22.62
CA ILE A 505 8.71 -12.02 21.65
C ILE A 505 10.02 -12.73 21.26
N TYR A 506 11.18 -12.04 21.33
CA TYR A 506 12.47 -12.58 20.86
C TYR A 506 13.22 -13.50 21.83
N ARG A 507 12.64 -13.85 22.99
CA ARG A 507 13.30 -14.74 23.96
C ARG A 507 12.94 -16.22 23.82
N GLN A 508 12.41 -16.65 22.66
CA GLN A 508 12.04 -18.05 22.41
C GLN A 508 12.72 -18.67 21.19
N SER A 509 14.01 -18.38 20.96
CA SER A 509 14.84 -19.26 20.13
C SER A 509 16.08 -19.69 20.91
N HIS A 510 16.35 -21.00 20.93
CA HIS A 510 17.49 -21.61 21.61
C HIS A 510 18.85 -21.37 20.90
N LEU A 511 18.88 -20.52 19.86
CA LEU A 511 20.06 -20.17 19.08
C LEU A 511 20.41 -18.70 19.36
N SER A 512 21.04 -18.43 20.50
CA SER A 512 21.66 -17.11 20.71
C SER A 512 22.87 -17.00 19.78
N PRO A 513 23.12 -15.84 19.13
CA PRO A 513 24.32 -15.68 18.33
C PRO A 513 25.56 -15.86 19.20
N THR A 514 26.61 -16.42 18.61
CA THR A 514 27.95 -16.46 19.18
C THR A 514 28.52 -15.04 19.23
N LYS A 515 29.50 -14.81 20.11
CA LYS A 515 30.20 -13.52 20.21
C LYS A 515 30.93 -13.13 18.92
N GLU A 516 31.28 -14.10 18.10
CA GLU A 516 31.93 -13.87 16.82
C GLU A 516 30.92 -13.39 15.77
N GLU A 517 29.75 -14.02 15.68
CA GLU A 517 28.65 -13.58 14.82
C GLU A 517 28.17 -12.16 15.17
N GLU A 518 28.00 -11.85 16.47
CA GLU A 518 27.66 -10.50 16.92
C GLU A 518 28.69 -9.45 16.49
N ARG A 519 29.96 -9.84 16.42
CA ARG A 519 31.05 -8.95 16.00
C ARG A 519 31.11 -8.78 14.48
N LEU A 520 30.82 -9.83 13.72
CA LEU A 520 30.84 -9.80 12.25
C LEU A 520 29.59 -9.12 11.68
N PHE A 521 28.42 -9.35 12.30
CA PHE A 521 27.13 -8.83 11.84
C PHE A 521 26.39 -8.07 12.95
N PRO A 522 26.99 -7.02 13.52
CA PRO A 522 26.38 -6.26 14.62
C PRO A 522 25.04 -5.64 14.23
N TRP A 523 24.85 -5.35 12.94
CA TRP A 523 23.61 -4.79 12.42
C TRP A 523 22.43 -5.79 12.45
N PHE A 524 22.68 -7.07 12.18
CA PHE A 524 21.66 -8.10 12.03
C PHE A 524 21.21 -8.64 13.39
N TYR A 525 22.15 -8.82 14.30
CA TYR A 525 21.87 -9.23 15.68
C TYR A 525 21.55 -8.07 16.62
N SER A 526 21.48 -6.84 16.09
CA SER A 526 21.02 -5.69 16.84
C SER A 526 19.59 -5.92 17.33
N PRO A 527 19.26 -5.57 18.59
CA PRO A 527 17.89 -5.63 19.08
C PRO A 527 16.95 -4.64 18.35
N ARG A 528 17.48 -3.78 17.49
CA ARG A 528 16.72 -2.86 16.63
C ARG A 528 16.36 -3.46 15.27
N PHE A 529 16.94 -4.60 14.90
CA PHE A 529 16.66 -5.26 13.62
C PHE A 529 15.55 -6.30 13.80
N GLU A 530 14.36 -5.98 13.29
CA GLU A 530 13.15 -6.81 13.41
C GLU A 530 12.95 -7.72 12.19
N GLY A 531 14.03 -8.06 11.48
CA GLY A 531 14.00 -8.95 10.32
C GLY A 531 13.81 -8.27 8.98
N SER A 532 13.53 -6.96 8.92
CA SER A 532 13.36 -6.23 7.65
C SER A 532 14.25 -4.99 7.57
N PHE A 533 14.71 -4.70 6.35
CA PHE A 533 15.39 -3.45 6.04
C PHE A 533 14.39 -2.28 5.94
N PRO A 534 14.84 -1.02 6.04
CA PRO A 534 14.04 0.10 5.54
C PRO A 534 13.65 -0.15 4.07
N SER A 535 12.48 0.36 3.68
CA SER A 535 11.96 0.13 2.34
C SER A 535 12.73 0.94 1.32
N ARG A 536 13.34 0.27 0.35
CA ARG A 536 14.01 0.93 -0.78
C ARG A 536 12.95 1.47 -1.75
N ILE A 537 12.78 2.79 -1.77
CA ILE A 537 11.80 3.48 -2.61
C ILE A 537 12.40 3.77 -3.99
N LEU A 538 13.63 4.31 -4.01
CA LEU A 538 14.44 4.50 -5.21
C LEU A 538 15.82 3.88 -4.97
N PRO A 539 16.66 3.67 -5.99
CA PRO A 539 17.99 3.08 -5.81
C PRO A 539 18.87 3.77 -4.74
N PHE A 540 18.65 5.07 -4.51
CA PHE A 540 19.38 5.92 -3.57
C PHE A 540 18.51 6.46 -2.42
N LEU A 541 17.24 6.04 -2.31
CA LEU A 541 16.30 6.57 -1.31
C LEU A 541 15.55 5.46 -0.59
N TYR A 542 15.65 5.49 0.73
CA TYR A 542 14.99 4.57 1.63
C TYR A 542 13.98 5.30 2.53
N LEU A 543 12.86 4.63 2.83
CA LEU A 543 11.86 5.06 3.80
C LEU A 543 11.87 4.08 4.99
N GLY A 544 12.01 4.61 6.19
CA GLY A 544 12.09 3.80 7.40
C GLY A 544 11.44 4.40 8.64
N ASN A 545 11.72 3.76 9.77
CA ASN A 545 11.27 4.11 11.11
C ASN A 545 12.48 4.42 12.02
N LEU A 546 12.22 4.71 13.29
CA LEU A 546 13.28 5.06 14.24
C LEU A 546 14.22 3.90 14.55
N ASN A 547 13.73 2.65 14.58
CA ASN A 547 14.58 1.47 14.77
C ASN A 547 15.59 1.31 13.63
N HIS A 548 15.19 1.57 12.38
CA HIS A 548 16.11 1.57 11.25
C HIS A 548 17.16 2.67 11.37
N ALA A 549 16.73 3.88 11.74
CA ALA A 549 17.62 5.03 11.84
C ALA A 549 18.60 4.93 13.01
N THR A 550 18.25 4.20 14.08
CA THR A 550 19.10 3.99 15.28
C THR A 550 19.95 2.71 15.19
N ASN A 551 20.09 2.13 13.99
CA ASN A 551 20.98 0.99 13.72
C ASN A 551 22.13 1.41 12.78
N PRO A 552 23.18 2.09 13.29
CA PRO A 552 24.24 2.67 12.46
C PRO A 552 25.01 1.63 11.64
N ASP A 553 25.15 0.41 12.12
CA ASP A 553 25.83 -0.66 11.39
C ASP A 553 25.00 -1.14 10.20
N MET A 554 23.66 -1.18 10.32
CA MET A 554 22.77 -1.47 9.19
C MET A 554 22.83 -0.35 8.16
N LEU A 555 22.82 0.91 8.61
CA LEU A 555 22.93 2.07 7.71
C LEU A 555 24.22 1.98 6.88
N LYS A 556 25.36 1.66 7.52
CA LYS A 556 26.64 1.43 6.82
C LYS A 556 26.57 0.25 5.85
N ALA A 557 25.99 -0.88 6.27
CA ALA A 557 25.85 -2.07 5.43
C ALA A 557 25.02 -1.81 4.16
N LEU A 558 24.06 -0.89 4.23
CA LEU A 558 23.21 -0.45 3.13
C LEU A 558 23.75 0.77 2.36
N ASN A 559 24.97 1.23 2.66
CA ASN A 559 25.58 2.43 2.08
C ASN A 559 24.73 3.71 2.27
N ILE A 560 23.99 3.78 3.38
CA ILE A 560 23.22 4.95 3.78
C ILE A 560 24.13 5.90 4.52
N THR A 561 24.31 7.10 3.97
CA THR A 561 25.17 8.15 4.53
C THR A 561 24.39 9.41 4.90
N HIS A 562 23.23 9.64 4.26
CA HIS A 562 22.38 10.81 4.48
C HIS A 562 21.12 10.41 5.25
N ILE A 563 20.81 11.10 6.34
CA ILE A 563 19.66 10.78 7.20
C ILE A 563 18.77 12.02 7.36
N VAL A 564 17.51 11.89 6.95
CA VAL A 564 16.46 12.89 7.20
C VAL A 564 15.59 12.40 8.35
N SER A 565 15.78 13.04 9.50
CA SER A 565 15.04 12.81 10.74
C SER A 565 13.81 13.74 10.77
N VAL A 566 12.61 13.18 10.68
CA VAL A 566 11.36 13.96 10.63
C VAL A 566 10.63 13.92 11.97
N GLY A 567 10.78 14.99 12.75
CA GLY A 567 10.19 15.14 14.08
C GLY A 567 10.69 14.15 15.14
N GLU A 568 11.64 13.25 14.81
CA GLU A 568 12.30 12.31 15.72
C GLU A 568 13.78 12.22 15.38
N LEU A 569 14.68 12.40 16.36
CA LEU A 569 16.12 12.34 16.14
C LEU A 569 16.65 10.90 16.29
N ALA A 570 17.58 10.50 15.42
CA ALA A 570 18.20 9.17 15.47
C ALA A 570 19.47 9.06 16.35
N ASP A 571 19.90 10.15 17.00
CA ASP A 571 21.12 10.25 17.82
C ASP A 571 22.35 9.55 17.20
N LEU A 572 22.68 9.92 15.95
CA LEU A 572 23.79 9.37 15.18
C LEU A 572 25.03 10.26 15.26
N ASP A 573 26.22 9.66 15.14
CA ASP A 573 27.49 10.40 15.05
C ASP A 573 27.55 11.21 13.75
N ALA A 574 27.55 12.54 13.88
CA ALA A 574 27.63 13.49 12.77
C ALA A 574 28.97 13.43 12.01
N ASN A 575 29.99 12.76 12.55
CA ASN A 575 31.23 12.48 11.80
C ASN A 575 31.09 11.29 10.84
N ALA A 576 30.08 10.43 11.06
CA ALA A 576 29.85 9.23 10.28
C ALA A 576 28.69 9.39 9.28
N PHE A 577 27.74 10.28 9.55
CA PHE A 577 26.54 10.49 8.74
C PHE A 577 26.27 11.97 8.52
N ASP A 578 25.81 12.31 7.32
CA ASP A 578 25.20 13.60 7.03
C ASP A 578 23.78 13.60 7.59
N LEU A 579 23.45 14.55 8.47
CA LEU A 579 22.18 14.58 9.22
C LEU A 579 21.37 15.83 8.91
N LEU A 580 20.10 15.65 8.52
CA LEU A 580 19.11 16.71 8.40
C LEU A 580 17.95 16.46 9.35
N PHE A 581 17.80 17.30 10.37
CA PHE A 581 16.66 17.25 11.28
C PHE A 581 15.58 18.25 10.87
N LEU A 582 14.38 17.75 10.59
CA LEU A 582 13.18 18.55 10.35
C LEU A 582 12.43 18.71 11.67
N ASP A 583 12.84 19.71 12.43
CA ASP A 583 12.22 20.05 13.70
C ASP A 583 10.81 20.65 13.54
N ASN A 584 9.99 20.52 14.58
CA ASN A 584 8.63 21.05 14.70
C ASN A 584 7.72 20.61 13.52
N LEU A 585 7.79 19.34 13.17
CA LEU A 585 6.88 18.70 12.21
C LEU A 585 6.25 17.48 12.89
N TYR A 586 5.20 17.75 13.64
CA TYR A 586 4.39 16.76 14.35
C TYR A 586 3.33 16.15 13.43
N ASP A 587 2.81 15.00 13.84
CA ASP A 587 1.72 14.33 13.13
C ASP A 587 0.38 14.66 13.79
N ASP A 588 0.06 15.96 13.85
CA ASP A 588 -1.03 16.52 14.64
C ASP A 588 -2.17 17.12 13.79
N GLY A 589 -2.02 17.14 12.46
CA GLY A 589 -2.96 17.78 11.56
C GLY A 589 -2.95 19.31 11.62
N ILE A 590 -1.93 19.91 12.23
CA ILE A 590 -1.72 21.37 12.35
C ILE A 590 -0.45 21.75 11.59
N ASP A 591 0.65 21.04 11.80
CA ASP A 591 1.93 21.35 11.19
C ASP A 591 1.93 21.19 9.66
N SER A 592 2.81 21.94 8.99
CA SER A 592 2.94 21.96 7.52
C SER A 592 4.27 21.39 7.07
N ILE A 593 4.22 20.57 6.01
CA ILE A 593 5.43 20.05 5.35
C ILE A 593 6.04 21.07 4.38
N ARG A 594 5.25 22.01 3.86
CA ARG A 594 5.62 22.85 2.70
C ARG A 594 6.92 23.65 2.87
N SER A 595 7.11 24.30 4.02
CA SER A 595 8.28 25.14 4.29
C SER A 595 9.58 24.35 4.43
N ARG A 596 9.48 23.03 4.63
CA ARG A 596 10.61 22.12 4.86
C ARG A 596 11.02 21.37 3.60
N LEU A 597 10.10 21.20 2.64
CA LEU A 597 10.31 20.40 1.44
C LEU A 597 11.57 20.82 0.67
N GLY A 598 11.78 22.12 0.41
CA GLY A 598 12.94 22.58 -0.37
C GLY A 598 14.27 22.03 0.17
N LYS A 599 14.50 22.17 1.48
CA LYS A 599 15.74 21.68 2.13
C LYS A 599 15.89 20.17 2.04
N VAL A 600 14.80 19.43 2.20
CA VAL A 600 14.85 17.96 2.12
C VAL A 600 15.16 17.50 0.70
N LEU A 601 14.51 18.10 -0.28
CA LEU A 601 14.70 17.76 -1.69
C LEU A 601 16.17 17.95 -2.10
N ASP A 602 16.77 19.08 -1.71
CA ASP A 602 18.19 19.37 -1.99
C ASP A 602 19.12 18.37 -1.28
N PHE A 603 18.79 17.98 -0.05
CA PHE A 603 19.59 17.03 0.75
C PHE A 603 19.54 15.59 0.19
N VAL A 604 18.38 15.12 -0.25
CA VAL A 604 18.25 13.80 -0.90
C VAL A 604 18.97 13.81 -2.25
N GLU A 605 18.89 14.92 -2.98
CA GLU A 605 19.54 15.09 -4.28
C GLU A 605 21.07 15.12 -4.14
N ASP A 606 21.62 15.72 -3.08
CA ASP A 606 23.05 15.65 -2.75
C ASP A 606 23.53 14.20 -2.54
N ALA A 607 22.77 13.40 -1.78
CA ALA A 607 23.06 11.98 -1.59
C ALA A 607 23.13 11.23 -2.94
N ARG A 608 22.14 11.48 -3.81
CA ARG A 608 22.05 10.89 -5.15
C ARG A 608 23.22 11.29 -6.04
N GLN A 609 23.61 12.57 -6.05
CA GLN A 609 24.71 13.08 -6.87
C GLN A 609 26.07 12.53 -6.41
N LYS A 610 26.24 12.28 -5.12
CA LYS A 610 27.43 11.62 -4.54
C LYS A 610 27.47 10.11 -4.79
N GLY A 611 26.42 9.51 -5.37
CA GLY A 611 26.31 8.05 -5.53
C GLY A 611 26.14 7.32 -4.19
N THR A 612 25.60 8.00 -3.19
CA THR A 612 25.30 7.46 -1.85
C THR A 612 23.79 7.32 -1.64
N THR A 613 23.39 6.78 -0.49
CA THR A 613 21.98 6.52 -0.19
C THR A 613 21.47 7.42 0.94
N CYS A 614 20.24 7.89 0.81
CA CYS A 614 19.51 8.66 1.82
C CYS A 614 18.42 7.81 2.49
N LEU A 615 18.28 7.93 3.81
CA LEU A 615 17.14 7.41 4.58
C LEU A 615 16.27 8.57 5.08
N ILE A 616 14.98 8.53 4.79
CA ILE A 616 13.97 9.41 5.42
C ILE A 616 13.21 8.58 6.45
N HIS A 617 13.17 9.04 7.69
CA HIS A 617 12.47 8.35 8.76
C HIS A 617 11.70 9.31 9.67
N CYS A 618 10.69 8.75 10.35
CA CYS A 618 10.09 9.33 11.54
C CYS A 618 10.04 8.22 12.60
N ARG A 619 9.12 8.30 13.58
CA ARG A 619 9.00 7.25 14.60
C ARG A 619 8.61 5.89 13.99
N VAL A 620 7.52 5.86 13.24
CA VAL A 620 6.89 4.62 12.72
C VAL A 620 7.16 4.39 11.22
N GLY A 621 7.38 5.47 10.46
CA GLY A 621 7.52 5.37 9.01
C GLY A 621 6.19 5.33 8.23
N VAL A 622 5.12 5.91 8.77
CA VAL A 622 3.73 5.82 8.24
C VAL A 622 3.22 7.14 7.68
N SER A 623 3.43 8.25 8.40
CA SER A 623 2.80 9.55 8.08
C SER A 623 3.83 10.60 7.67
N ARG A 624 4.56 11.17 8.64
CA ARG A 624 5.52 12.26 8.43
C ARG A 624 6.58 11.96 7.36
N SER A 625 7.37 10.89 7.55
CA SER A 625 8.41 10.51 6.60
C SER A 625 7.85 10.02 5.26
N ALA A 626 6.70 9.34 5.28
CA ALA A 626 6.03 8.91 4.06
C ALA A 626 5.57 10.10 3.22
N ALA A 627 4.97 11.13 3.82
CA ALA A 627 4.56 12.36 3.13
C ALA A 627 5.75 13.05 2.45
N ILE A 628 6.86 13.23 3.18
CA ILE A 628 8.08 13.83 2.64
C ILE A 628 8.66 12.98 1.49
N THR A 629 8.64 11.65 1.63
CA THR A 629 9.09 10.72 0.60
C THR A 629 8.22 10.80 -0.66
N ILE A 630 6.89 10.86 -0.52
CA ILE A 630 5.96 11.06 -1.63
C ILE A 630 6.25 12.38 -2.34
N CYS A 631 6.42 13.48 -1.61
CA CYS A 631 6.80 14.77 -2.22
C CYS A 631 8.09 14.68 -3.03
N TYR A 632 9.10 13.96 -2.53
CA TYR A 632 10.33 13.73 -3.27
C TYR A 632 10.07 12.93 -4.55
N VAL A 633 9.31 11.84 -4.47
CA VAL A 633 8.97 11.00 -5.63
C VAL A 633 8.17 11.77 -6.67
N MET A 634 7.16 12.55 -6.26
CA MET A 634 6.40 13.44 -7.15
C MET A 634 7.33 14.35 -7.96
N LYS A 635 8.27 15.02 -7.28
CA LYS A 635 9.19 15.94 -7.94
C LYS A 635 10.25 15.24 -8.79
N HIS A 636 10.82 14.15 -8.29
CA HIS A 636 11.93 13.44 -8.93
C HIS A 636 11.47 12.67 -10.17
N LEU A 637 10.35 11.94 -10.07
CA LEU A 637 9.79 11.15 -11.17
C LEU A 637 8.73 11.90 -12.00
N ARG A 638 8.39 13.15 -11.62
CA ARG A 638 7.33 13.96 -12.25
C ARG A 638 5.98 13.25 -12.25
N MET A 639 5.67 12.63 -11.13
CA MET A 639 4.44 11.88 -10.91
C MET A 639 3.36 12.76 -10.28
N SER A 640 2.11 12.48 -10.63
CA SER A 640 0.94 12.97 -9.92
C SER A 640 0.97 12.52 -8.45
N LEU A 641 0.19 13.17 -7.57
CA LEU A 641 0.07 12.73 -6.17
C LEU A 641 -0.38 11.26 -6.10
N VAL A 642 -1.38 10.89 -6.90
CA VAL A 642 -1.90 9.52 -6.92
C VAL A 642 -0.81 8.53 -7.31
N GLN A 643 -0.10 8.80 -8.40
CA GLN A 643 0.99 7.95 -8.89
C GLN A 643 2.09 7.81 -7.84
N ALA A 644 2.56 8.92 -7.25
CA ALA A 644 3.62 8.89 -6.25
C ALA A 644 3.18 8.23 -4.94
N TYR A 645 1.92 8.43 -4.51
CA TYR A 645 1.36 7.77 -3.34
C TYR A 645 1.36 6.25 -3.52
N LEU A 646 0.83 5.75 -4.64
CA LEU A 646 0.79 4.32 -4.94
C LEU A 646 2.20 3.74 -5.15
N TYR A 647 3.10 4.49 -5.78
CA TYR A 647 4.52 4.13 -5.95
C TYR A 647 5.22 3.88 -4.60
N VAL A 648 5.09 4.83 -3.67
CA VAL A 648 5.70 4.70 -2.33
C VAL A 648 4.98 3.65 -1.50
N ARG A 649 3.64 3.61 -1.56
CA ARG A 649 2.81 2.66 -0.83
C ARG A 649 3.15 1.22 -1.19
N ALA A 650 3.21 0.91 -2.49
CA ALA A 650 3.59 -0.41 -2.96
C ALA A 650 4.96 -0.80 -2.36
N ARG A 651 5.95 0.09 -2.36
CA ARG A 651 7.32 -0.20 -1.86
C ARG A 651 7.45 -0.22 -0.33
N ARG A 652 6.49 0.36 0.41
CA ARG A 652 6.42 0.26 1.88
C ARG A 652 5.58 -0.94 2.27
N LEU A 653 6.21 -2.10 2.13
CA LEU A 653 5.51 -3.37 2.04
C LEU A 653 5.01 -3.93 3.37
N ASN A 654 5.65 -3.58 4.49
CA ASN A 654 5.31 -4.14 5.80
C ASN A 654 4.20 -3.36 6.54
N VAL A 655 4.06 -2.08 6.22
CA VAL A 655 3.13 -1.18 6.89
C VAL A 655 2.54 -0.22 5.88
N ILE A 656 1.22 -0.14 5.89
CA ILE A 656 0.49 0.77 5.02
C ILE A 656 0.81 2.21 5.40
N ILE A 657 1.31 2.99 4.43
CA ILE A 657 1.52 4.42 4.63
C ILE A 657 0.17 5.14 4.70
N GLN A 658 0.08 6.05 5.66
CA GLN A 658 -1.14 6.82 5.90
C GLN A 658 -0.78 8.22 6.43
N PRO A 659 -0.28 9.10 5.54
CA PRO A 659 -0.17 10.53 5.85
C PRO A 659 -1.51 11.06 6.37
N ASN A 660 -1.47 11.97 7.34
CA ASN A 660 -2.69 12.62 7.81
C ASN A 660 -3.37 13.46 6.70
N LEU A 661 -4.64 13.82 6.89
CA LEU A 661 -5.43 14.55 5.89
C LEU A 661 -4.77 15.88 5.48
N LYS A 662 -4.15 16.61 6.42
CA LYS A 662 -3.48 17.88 6.10
C LYS A 662 -2.28 17.65 5.18
N PHE A 663 -1.45 16.65 5.45
CA PHE A 663 -0.32 16.32 4.57
C PHE A 663 -0.79 15.86 3.19
N MET A 664 -1.82 15.01 3.11
CA MET A 664 -2.42 14.61 1.82
C MET A 664 -2.90 15.82 1.02
N TYR A 665 -3.56 16.77 1.68
CA TYR A 665 -4.03 17.98 1.03
C TYR A 665 -2.88 18.89 0.58
N GLU A 666 -1.84 19.07 1.41
CA GLU A 666 -0.66 19.85 1.04
C GLU A 666 0.11 19.24 -0.15
N MET A 667 0.12 17.91 -0.27
CA MET A 667 0.66 17.23 -1.44
C MET A 667 -0.20 17.45 -2.69
N LEU A 668 -1.53 17.52 -2.55
CA LEU A 668 -2.43 17.85 -3.67
C LEU A 668 -2.21 19.30 -4.15
N GLN A 669 -1.95 20.21 -3.21
CA GLN A 669 -1.56 21.59 -3.53
C GLN A 669 -0.19 21.68 -4.20
N LEU A 670 0.76 20.83 -3.80
CA LEU A 670 2.06 20.73 -4.45
C LEU A 670 1.90 20.26 -5.90
N GLU A 671 1.11 19.21 -6.15
CA GLU A 671 0.79 18.74 -7.50
C GLU A 671 0.24 19.89 -8.35
N GLN A 672 -0.80 20.57 -7.88
CA GLN A 672 -1.41 21.68 -8.61
C GLN A 672 -0.42 22.80 -8.92
N LYS A 673 0.46 23.13 -7.96
CA LYS A 673 1.48 24.16 -8.16
C LYS A 673 2.50 23.76 -9.23
N ASP A 674 2.86 22.49 -9.27
CA ASP A 674 3.90 21.97 -10.16
C ASP A 674 3.38 21.70 -11.58
N THR A 675 2.12 21.29 -11.74
CA THR A 675 1.52 20.90 -13.03
C THR A 675 0.54 21.94 -13.59
N GLY A 676 0.03 22.84 -12.74
CA GLY A 676 -1.06 23.76 -13.05
C GLY A 676 -2.47 23.18 -12.87
N SER A 677 -2.61 21.90 -12.51
CA SER A 677 -3.90 21.25 -12.31
C SER A 677 -3.83 20.05 -11.36
N ILE A 678 -4.88 19.80 -10.59
CA ILE A 678 -4.98 18.55 -9.82
C ILE A 678 -5.31 17.36 -10.71
N SER A 679 -4.74 16.19 -10.40
CA SER A 679 -5.07 14.92 -11.08
C SER A 679 -6.36 14.29 -10.56
N ILE A 680 -6.76 14.65 -9.34
CA ILE A 680 -7.94 14.14 -8.65
C ILE A 680 -8.50 15.16 -7.65
N THR A 681 -9.82 15.28 -7.57
CA THR A 681 -10.48 16.11 -6.56
C THR A 681 -10.32 15.54 -5.14
N TRP A 682 -10.25 16.43 -4.15
CA TRP A 682 -10.04 16.06 -2.73
C TRP A 682 -11.01 14.98 -2.19
N PRO A 683 -12.34 15.09 -2.39
CA PRO A 683 -13.27 14.10 -1.85
C PRO A 683 -13.05 12.71 -2.42
N VAL A 684 -12.72 12.63 -3.70
CA VAL A 684 -12.53 11.37 -4.41
C VAL A 684 -11.20 10.76 -4.02
N LEU A 685 -10.12 11.55 -3.96
CA LEU A 685 -8.84 11.09 -3.40
C LEU A 685 -9.03 10.43 -2.04
N CYS A 686 -9.79 11.07 -1.15
CA CYS A 686 -10.05 10.52 0.18
C CYS A 686 -10.89 9.24 0.14
N ASN A 687 -11.92 9.20 -0.71
CA ASN A 687 -12.73 8.00 -0.88
C ASN A 687 -11.91 6.82 -1.42
N GLU A 688 -11.06 7.04 -2.42
CA GLU A 688 -10.20 6.01 -2.98
C GLU A 688 -9.15 5.53 -1.98
N VAL A 689 -8.52 6.43 -1.21
CA VAL A 689 -7.62 6.04 -0.12
C VAL A 689 -8.36 5.24 0.96
N ASN A 690 -9.60 5.62 1.30
CA ASN A 690 -10.42 4.86 2.23
C ASN A 690 -10.75 3.46 1.71
N ASN A 691 -11.15 3.33 0.45
CA ASN A 691 -11.47 2.05 -0.18
C ASN A 691 -10.24 1.16 -0.25
N LEU A 692 -9.10 1.73 -0.62
CA LEU A 692 -7.81 1.05 -0.65
C LEU A 692 -7.45 0.52 0.74
N ASN A 693 -7.60 1.33 1.80
CA ASN A 693 -7.33 0.90 3.17
C ASN A 693 -8.36 -0.11 3.68
N TYR A 694 -9.62 -0.02 3.26
CA TYR A 694 -10.68 -0.95 3.68
C TYR A 694 -10.41 -2.38 3.21
N ALA A 695 -9.76 -2.56 2.06
CA ALA A 695 -9.31 -3.87 1.60
C ALA A 695 -8.44 -4.59 2.65
N TYR A 696 -7.56 -3.84 3.32
CA TYR A 696 -6.63 -4.32 4.34
C TYR A 696 -7.17 -4.29 5.78
N GLY A 697 -8.32 -3.67 6.00
CA GLY A 697 -8.91 -3.47 7.34
C GLY A 697 -9.80 -4.62 7.82
N ARG A 698 -10.04 -5.64 6.99
CA ARG A 698 -10.96 -6.75 7.33
C ARG A 698 -10.45 -7.67 8.45
N ASP A 699 -9.15 -7.65 8.75
CA ASP A 699 -8.56 -8.60 9.71
C ASP A 699 -8.40 -8.09 11.16
N THR A 700 -8.73 -6.83 11.47
CA THR A 700 -8.53 -6.31 12.84
C THR A 700 -9.78 -6.29 13.72
N THR A 701 -10.99 -6.41 13.17
CA THR A 701 -12.24 -6.36 13.96
C THR A 701 -13.40 -7.13 13.31
N SER A 702 -13.28 -8.45 13.13
CA SER A 702 -14.46 -9.32 13.02
C SER A 702 -14.10 -10.80 13.17
N LEU A 703 -14.04 -11.27 14.41
CA LEU A 703 -14.65 -12.55 14.75
C LEU A 703 -15.88 -12.23 15.60
N PRO A 704 -17.08 -12.70 15.25
CA PRO A 704 -18.22 -12.69 16.17
C PRO A 704 -17.97 -13.55 17.41
#